data_AF-B1Y2U1-F1
#
_entry.id   AF-B1Y2U1-F1
#
_cell.length_a   1.000
_cell.length_b   1.000
_cell.length_c   1.000
_cell.angle_alpha   90.00
_cell.angle_beta   90.00
_cell.angle_gamma   90.00
#
_symmetry.space_group_name_H-M   'P 1'
#
loop_
_entity.id
_entity.type
_entity.pdbx_description
1 polymer ?
#
loop_
_entity_poly.entity_id
_entity_poly.type
_entity_poly.pdbx_seq_one_letter_code
_entity_poly.pdbx_strand_id
1 'polypeptide(L)'
;MQSTTTTLSAPDNRPPAGDAGFFAHHGLWAPGVRLFRRLRFMSKATIISLAFTLPLLGVLSWQMKTQHEQALQARLDATRQHVEVAHGLIVWAQAQEASGQMPREQAQQMALRALAALRYDGNAYFWVNDMQPRVLMHPVTPALDGQDVGGMQDADGQFLFKAFVAEVRQHGKGFVFYQWPRPGQEKPVDKVSYVMGFEPWGWVVGSGAYTGDIRQAALQTAAWTAGIVAAALLLASYLFLCFYRVMDGGLRETRRHLRAMTAGDLTTSPSPWGRDEAAQLMFELRAMQESLRGMVLRVRRSSDDIVHSSSEIASGAMDLSARTEQTAANLEQSAASMEQIASTVKITAEHTQEAAGVARHNARSAADGGRVMTEVVQTMEGIRSSSTQIGDIIGTIDSIAFQTNILALNAAVEAARAGEQGRGFAVVASEVRTLAQRSANAAREIKTLIGRSVEQVEAGTAIVRNAGAAIDEIVASSQRVDHLLGEVAVGAREQSLGVGQIGEAVQELDRMTQQNAALVEETAAASAAMKDQAHALAEEVARFKMPAGLVLGAASETVAAADFDFDKAIEAHRQWKVKLRQAIASHDKLDADKICRDDQCPLGQWIHGPGGTQWGTRPTFVALLQKHAEFHQTAGGLARQINAGHYAQAEQLIGAGSPFAQVSTEVATILTRAKRGL
;
A
#
# COMPACT_ATOMS: atom_id res chain seq x y z
N MET A 1 16.50 22.30 28.40
CA MET A 1 17.59 22.33 27.41
C MET A 1 16.96 22.39 26.03
N GLN A 2 17.25 23.48 25.30
CA GLN A 2 17.08 23.76 23.87
C GLN A 2 15.80 23.26 23.17
N SER A 3 14.80 24.15 23.14
CA SER A 3 13.69 24.13 22.19
C SER A 3 14.10 24.91 20.93
N THR A 4 14.12 24.26 19.77
CA THR A 4 14.31 24.90 18.46
C THR A 4 12.96 25.37 17.93
N THR A 5 12.70 26.66 18.12
CA THR A 5 11.55 27.38 17.56
C THR A 5 11.86 27.74 16.11
N THR A 6 11.31 27.01 15.15
CA THR A 6 11.42 27.35 13.72
C THR A 6 10.40 28.43 13.40
N THR A 7 10.84 29.68 13.31
CA THR A 7 10.05 30.81 12.83
C THR A 7 9.76 30.66 11.35
N LEU A 8 8.47 30.54 10.98
CA LEU A 8 7.99 30.70 9.60
C LEU A 8 8.25 32.14 9.15
N SER A 9 9.18 32.30 8.21
CA SER A 9 9.38 33.53 7.44
C SER A 9 8.19 33.78 6.50
N ALA A 10 7.69 35.01 6.50
CA ALA A 10 6.65 35.51 5.61
C ALA A 10 6.98 35.27 4.11
N PRO A 11 5.97 35.09 3.24
CA PRO A 11 6.22 34.94 1.81
C PRO A 11 6.82 36.23 1.22
N ASP A 12 8.02 36.09 0.65
CA ASP A 12 8.74 37.12 -0.09
C ASP A 12 7.89 37.54 -1.31
N ASN A 13 7.28 38.72 -1.23
CA ASN A 13 6.42 39.31 -2.27
C ASN A 13 7.28 40.00 -3.37
N ARG A 14 8.34 39.32 -3.83
CA ARG A 14 9.06 39.74 -5.03
C ARG A 14 8.45 39.06 -6.25
N PRO A 15 8.04 39.79 -7.30
CA PRO A 15 7.67 39.16 -8.55
C PRO A 15 8.89 38.40 -9.10
N PRO A 16 8.75 37.16 -9.56
CA PRO A 16 9.87 36.41 -10.09
C PRO A 16 10.48 37.17 -11.28
N ALA A 17 11.78 37.42 -11.19
CA ALA A 17 12.58 37.99 -12.25
C ALA A 17 12.48 37.08 -13.50
N GLY A 18 12.01 37.66 -14.61
CA GLY A 18 12.21 37.18 -15.98
C GLY A 18 11.67 35.80 -16.32
N ASP A 19 10.52 35.79 -17.01
CA ASP A 19 9.95 34.85 -18.01
C ASP A 19 10.92 33.79 -18.65
N ALA A 20 11.67 33.02 -17.85
CA ALA A 20 12.66 32.01 -18.27
C ALA A 20 12.15 30.58 -18.02
N GLY A 21 10.85 30.37 -18.03
CA GLY A 21 10.22 29.05 -17.93
C GLY A 21 9.93 28.46 -19.31
N PHE A 22 10.54 27.30 -19.60
CA PHE A 22 10.27 26.38 -20.72
C PHE A 22 10.47 26.92 -22.17
N PHE A 23 10.29 28.22 -22.41
CA PHE A 23 10.18 28.82 -23.74
C PHE A 23 11.34 29.75 -24.13
N ALA A 24 12.43 29.76 -23.35
CA ALA A 24 13.65 30.51 -23.66
C ALA A 24 14.29 30.09 -25.00
N HIS A 25 13.92 28.92 -25.54
CA HIS A 25 14.52 28.30 -26.71
C HIS A 25 13.83 28.60 -28.05
N HIS A 26 12.85 29.50 -28.11
CA HIS A 26 12.17 29.80 -29.38
C HIS A 26 12.89 30.79 -30.30
N GLY A 27 14.04 31.33 -29.90
CA GLY A 27 14.89 32.18 -30.74
C GLY A 27 14.12 33.33 -31.40
N LEU A 28 14.18 33.40 -32.74
CA LEU A 28 13.50 34.40 -33.57
C LEU A 28 11.96 34.41 -33.41
N TRP A 29 11.36 33.32 -32.94
CA TRP A 29 9.91 33.20 -32.78
C TRP A 29 9.39 33.75 -31.44
N ALA A 30 10.28 34.05 -30.49
CA ALA A 30 9.90 34.45 -29.14
C ALA A 30 8.96 35.68 -29.08
N PRO A 31 9.15 36.76 -29.87
CA PRO A 31 8.24 37.90 -29.87
C PRO A 31 6.82 37.52 -30.33
N GLY A 32 6.71 36.72 -31.39
CA GLY A 32 5.43 36.23 -31.92
C GLY A 32 4.70 35.33 -30.93
N VAL A 33 5.41 34.39 -30.31
CA VAL A 33 4.85 33.51 -29.28
C VAL A 33 4.33 34.31 -28.08
N ARG A 34 5.07 35.32 -27.60
CA ARG A 34 4.64 36.18 -26.49
C ARG A 34 3.39 36.98 -26.82
N LEU A 35 3.31 37.55 -28.03
CA LEU A 35 2.15 38.31 -28.49
C LEU A 35 0.91 37.41 -28.57
N PHE A 36 1.02 36.29 -29.30
CA PHE A 36 -0.10 35.37 -29.48
C PHE A 36 -0.53 34.77 -28.13
N ARG A 37 0.35 34.52 -27.16
CA ARG A 37 -0.02 34.04 -25.81
C ARG A 37 -1.07 34.92 -25.11
N ARG A 38 -1.02 36.23 -25.30
CA ARG A 38 -1.95 37.18 -24.64
C ARG A 38 -3.29 37.33 -25.37
N LEU A 39 -3.42 36.74 -26.55
CA LEU A 39 -4.59 36.87 -27.40
C LEU A 39 -5.51 35.68 -27.25
N ARG A 40 -6.82 35.95 -27.21
CA ARG A 40 -7.85 34.90 -27.29
C ARG A 40 -7.75 34.22 -28.67
N PHE A 41 -8.15 32.96 -28.75
CA PHE A 41 -8.09 32.18 -29.99
C PHE A 41 -8.72 32.92 -31.18
N MET A 42 -9.86 33.58 -30.96
CA MET A 42 -10.51 34.41 -32.00
C MET A 42 -9.61 35.52 -32.51
N SER A 43 -8.96 36.26 -31.62
CA SER A 43 -8.06 37.36 -31.97
C SER A 43 -6.85 36.87 -32.77
N LYS A 44 -6.28 35.72 -32.40
CA LYS A 44 -5.16 35.10 -33.13
C LYS A 44 -5.56 34.79 -34.56
N ALA A 45 -6.70 34.13 -34.72
CA ALA A 45 -7.18 33.72 -36.01
C ALA A 45 -7.56 34.90 -36.90
N THR A 46 -8.26 35.90 -36.37
CA THR A 46 -8.60 37.10 -37.14
C THR A 46 -7.36 37.84 -37.62
N ILE A 47 -6.30 37.92 -36.81
CA ILE A 47 -5.04 38.55 -37.22
C ILE A 47 -4.41 37.78 -38.38
N ILE A 48 -4.35 36.45 -38.30
CA ILE A 48 -3.80 35.61 -39.37
C ILE A 48 -4.63 35.75 -40.64
N SER A 49 -5.96 35.64 -40.55
CA SER A 49 -6.85 35.80 -41.70
C SER A 49 -6.73 37.20 -42.35
N LEU A 50 -6.65 38.27 -41.56
CA LEU A 50 -6.48 39.63 -42.08
C LEU A 50 -5.09 39.84 -42.72
N ALA A 51 -4.05 39.23 -42.15
CA ALA A 51 -2.69 39.33 -42.66
C ALA A 51 -2.55 38.76 -44.09
N PHE A 52 -3.36 37.77 -44.46
CA PHE A 52 -3.35 37.21 -45.83
C PHE A 52 -4.39 37.86 -46.76
N THR A 53 -5.56 38.26 -46.24
CA THR A 53 -6.64 38.81 -47.08
C THR A 53 -6.40 40.25 -47.51
N LEU A 54 -5.90 41.12 -46.63
CA LEU A 54 -5.67 42.54 -46.96
C LEU A 54 -4.62 42.74 -48.06
N PRO A 55 -3.43 42.09 -48.02
CA PRO A 55 -2.45 42.23 -49.08
C PRO A 55 -2.95 41.66 -50.41
N LEU A 56 -3.69 40.55 -50.39
CA LEU A 56 -4.25 39.94 -51.60
C LEU A 56 -5.26 40.88 -52.28
N LEU A 57 -6.15 41.50 -51.50
CA LEU A 57 -7.07 42.53 -52.01
C LEU A 57 -6.33 43.74 -52.57
N GLY A 58 -5.23 44.14 -51.93
CA GLY A 58 -4.34 45.20 -52.42
C GLY A 58 -3.71 44.87 -53.77
N VAL A 59 -3.14 43.67 -53.91
CA VAL A 59 -2.52 43.20 -55.16
C VAL A 59 -3.54 43.09 -56.30
N LEU A 60 -4.73 42.54 -56.03
CA LEU A 60 -5.80 42.44 -57.03
C LEU A 60 -6.29 43.81 -57.48
N SER A 61 -6.46 44.75 -56.55
CA SER A 61 -6.85 46.13 -56.88
C SER A 61 -5.80 46.81 -57.74
N TRP A 62 -4.51 46.62 -57.41
CA TRP A 62 -3.40 47.15 -58.19
C TRP A 62 -3.34 46.53 -59.60
N GLN A 63 -3.50 45.22 -59.70
CA GLN A 63 -3.51 44.49 -60.97
C GLN A 63 -4.64 44.96 -61.90
N MET A 64 -5.86 45.13 -61.37
CA MET A 64 -7.00 45.61 -62.14
C MET A 64 -6.81 47.04 -62.67
N LYS A 65 -6.29 47.94 -61.83
CA LYS A 65 -5.96 49.30 -62.24
C LYS A 65 -4.92 49.30 -63.36
N THR A 66 -3.86 48.52 -63.17
CA THR A 66 -2.76 48.39 -64.14
C THR A 66 -3.26 47.85 -65.48
N GLN A 67 -4.13 46.83 -65.47
CA GLN A 67 -4.69 46.25 -66.69
C GLN A 67 -5.55 47.25 -67.47
N HIS A 68 -6.35 48.08 -66.78
CA HIS A 68 -7.17 49.11 -67.41
C HIS A 68 -6.31 50.21 -68.06
N GLU A 69 -5.30 50.70 -67.35
CA GLU A 69 -4.36 51.71 -67.85
C GLU A 69 -3.61 51.21 -69.09
N GLN A 70 -3.11 49.97 -69.06
CA GLN A 70 -2.43 49.35 -70.19
C GLN A 70 -3.35 49.21 -71.42
N ALA A 71 -4.61 48.82 -71.24
CA ALA A 71 -5.56 48.66 -72.33
C ALA A 71 -5.92 49.99 -73.00
N LEU A 72 -6.09 51.06 -72.22
CA LEU A 72 -6.34 52.40 -72.77
C LEU A 72 -5.12 52.93 -73.52
N GLN A 73 -3.93 52.80 -72.92
CA GLN A 73 -2.68 53.27 -73.53
C GLN A 73 -2.42 52.59 -74.88
N ALA A 74 -2.62 51.27 -74.95
CA ALA A 74 -2.48 50.52 -76.20
C ALA A 74 -3.43 51.02 -77.31
N ARG A 75 -4.67 51.44 -76.97
CA ARG A 75 -5.61 52.01 -77.95
C ARG A 75 -5.22 53.41 -78.42
N LEU A 76 -4.69 54.24 -77.52
CA LEU A 76 -4.19 55.56 -77.85
C LEU A 76 -3.01 55.45 -78.84
N ASP A 77 -2.02 54.61 -78.50
CA ASP A 77 -0.84 54.41 -79.33
C ASP A 77 -1.20 53.87 -80.71
N ALA A 78 -2.11 52.89 -80.79
CA ALA A 78 -2.62 52.39 -82.07
C ALA A 78 -3.28 53.52 -82.88
N THR A 79 -4.19 54.30 -82.29
CA THR A 79 -4.87 55.41 -83.00
C THR A 79 -3.90 56.43 -83.55
N ARG A 80 -2.89 56.80 -82.75
CA ARG A 80 -1.82 57.70 -83.18
C ARG A 80 -1.06 57.14 -84.38
N GLN A 81 -0.62 55.88 -84.33
CA GLN A 81 0.13 55.25 -85.43
C GLN A 81 -0.68 55.25 -86.74
N HIS A 82 -1.98 54.97 -86.69
CA HIS A 82 -2.85 54.98 -87.87
C HIS A 82 -2.94 56.39 -88.50
N VAL A 83 -3.05 57.43 -87.70
CA VAL A 83 -3.10 58.82 -88.19
C VAL A 83 -1.74 59.28 -88.73
N GLU A 84 -0.63 58.84 -88.13
CA GLU A 84 0.71 59.09 -88.67
C GLU A 84 0.89 58.46 -90.08
N VAL A 85 0.33 57.28 -90.31
CA VAL A 85 0.28 56.65 -91.65
C VAL A 85 -0.58 57.45 -92.62
N ALA A 86 -1.77 57.89 -92.20
CA ALA A 86 -2.64 58.74 -93.01
C ALA A 86 -1.98 60.08 -93.37
N HIS A 87 -1.29 60.71 -92.42
CA HIS A 87 -0.47 61.89 -92.67
C HIS A 87 0.65 61.61 -93.67
N GLY A 88 1.30 60.44 -93.60
CA GLY A 88 2.30 60.01 -94.59
C GLY A 88 1.75 59.98 -96.03
N LEU A 89 0.49 59.58 -96.22
CA LEU A 89 -0.17 59.64 -97.53
C LEU A 89 -0.42 61.08 -98.01
N ILE A 90 -0.74 62.00 -97.11
CA ILE A 90 -0.88 63.42 -97.42
C ILE A 90 0.49 63.99 -97.85
N VAL A 91 1.55 63.68 -97.10
CA VAL A 91 2.93 64.07 -97.44
C VAL A 91 3.33 63.53 -98.80
N TRP A 92 3.04 62.26 -99.09
CA TRP A 92 3.30 61.66 -100.39
C TRP A 92 2.54 62.37 -101.53
N ALA A 93 1.26 62.68 -101.33
CA ALA A 93 0.47 63.41 -102.32
C ALA A 93 0.99 64.84 -102.53
N GLN A 94 1.39 65.54 -101.46
CA GLN A 94 2.00 66.88 -101.55
C GLN A 94 3.37 66.85 -102.23
N ALA A 95 4.14 65.78 -102.11
CA ALA A 95 5.39 65.63 -102.86
C ALA A 95 5.16 65.56 -104.39
N GLN A 96 4.02 65.04 -104.84
CA GLN A 96 3.63 65.06 -106.26
C GLN A 96 3.24 66.47 -106.73
N GLU A 97 2.69 67.30 -105.85
CA GLU A 97 2.49 68.74 -106.11
C GLU A 97 3.83 69.47 -106.16
N ALA A 98 4.69 69.29 -105.16
CA ALA A 98 5.97 70.00 -105.04
C ALA A 98 6.95 69.67 -106.17
N SER A 99 6.86 68.46 -106.74
CA SER A 99 7.65 68.04 -107.91
C SER A 99 7.07 68.53 -109.25
N GLY A 100 5.92 69.21 -109.25
CA GLY A 100 5.25 69.72 -110.45
C GLY A 100 4.55 68.66 -111.31
N GLN A 101 4.46 67.41 -110.84
CA GLN A 101 3.78 66.33 -111.57
C GLN A 101 2.26 66.47 -111.57
N MET A 102 1.69 67.19 -110.60
CA MET A 102 0.25 67.33 -110.42
C MET A 102 -0.11 68.70 -109.82
N PRO A 103 -1.16 69.40 -110.30
CA PRO A 103 -1.67 70.61 -109.67
C PRO A 103 -2.15 70.36 -108.24
N ARG A 104 -2.02 71.35 -107.36
CA ARG A 104 -2.44 71.29 -105.94
C ARG A 104 -3.83 70.68 -105.74
N GLU A 105 -4.82 71.13 -106.51
CA GLU A 105 -6.20 70.65 -106.39
C GLU A 105 -6.32 69.14 -106.69
N GLN A 106 -5.59 68.66 -107.69
CA GLN A 106 -5.61 67.26 -108.08
C GLN A 106 -4.84 66.38 -107.06
N ALA A 107 -3.73 66.89 -106.49
CA ALA A 107 -2.99 66.22 -105.42
C ALA A 107 -3.82 66.13 -104.13
N GLN A 108 -4.53 67.20 -103.79
CA GLN A 108 -5.47 67.24 -102.67
C GLN A 108 -6.63 66.25 -102.87
N GLN A 109 -7.27 66.23 -104.05
CA GLN A 109 -8.32 65.26 -104.34
C GLN A 109 -7.82 63.81 -104.28
N MET A 110 -6.60 63.55 -104.74
CA MET A 110 -5.98 62.22 -104.65
C MET A 110 -5.77 61.78 -103.19
N ALA A 111 -5.25 62.67 -102.34
CA ALA A 111 -5.10 62.41 -100.91
C ALA A 111 -6.45 62.14 -100.22
N LEU A 112 -7.46 62.97 -100.49
CA LEU A 112 -8.80 62.80 -99.90
C LEU A 112 -9.45 61.48 -100.34
N ARG A 113 -9.34 61.09 -101.62
CA ARG A 113 -9.86 59.79 -102.09
C ARG A 113 -9.14 58.60 -101.45
N ALA A 114 -7.81 58.67 -101.34
CA ALA A 114 -7.03 57.63 -100.70
C ALA A 114 -7.44 57.47 -99.22
N LEU A 115 -7.49 58.57 -98.47
CA LEU A 115 -7.91 58.58 -97.06
C LEU A 115 -9.36 58.15 -96.87
N ALA A 116 -10.28 58.56 -97.76
CA ALA A 116 -11.69 58.19 -97.70
C ALA A 116 -11.91 56.68 -97.86
N ALA A 117 -11.04 55.98 -98.58
CA ALA A 117 -11.10 54.54 -98.79
C ALA A 117 -10.46 53.73 -97.65
N LEU A 118 -9.59 54.33 -96.84
CA LEU A 118 -8.90 53.62 -95.75
C LEU A 118 -9.85 53.28 -94.60
N ARG A 119 -9.81 52.03 -94.16
CA ARG A 119 -10.47 51.55 -92.94
C ARG A 119 -9.50 50.74 -92.11
N TYR A 120 -9.63 50.80 -90.79
CA TYR A 120 -8.91 49.97 -89.85
C TYR A 120 -9.80 49.61 -88.66
N ASP A 121 -9.39 48.64 -87.85
CA ASP A 121 -10.13 48.19 -86.65
C ASP A 121 -11.65 48.00 -86.91
N GLY A 122 -11.96 47.28 -88.00
CA GLY A 122 -13.31 47.06 -88.51
C GLY A 122 -13.85 48.24 -89.33
N ASN A 123 -14.29 49.30 -88.65
CA ASN A 123 -15.02 50.44 -89.26
C ASN A 123 -14.41 51.82 -88.90
N ALA A 124 -13.21 51.87 -88.33
CA ALA A 124 -12.55 53.14 -88.07
C ALA A 124 -12.18 53.83 -89.40
N TYR A 125 -12.24 55.15 -89.39
CA TYR A 125 -12.12 55.97 -90.59
C TYR A 125 -11.31 57.23 -90.33
N PHE A 126 -10.76 57.80 -91.39
CA PHE A 126 -10.06 59.08 -91.33
C PHE A 126 -10.98 60.20 -91.80
N TRP A 127 -10.91 61.35 -91.16
CA TRP A 127 -11.52 62.57 -91.66
C TRP A 127 -10.45 63.65 -91.83
N VAL A 128 -10.75 64.64 -92.68
CA VAL A 128 -9.90 65.80 -92.87
C VAL A 128 -10.74 67.06 -92.75
N ASN A 129 -10.25 68.03 -91.97
CA ASN A 129 -10.79 69.40 -91.92
C ASN A 129 -9.67 70.42 -92.14
N ASP A 130 -10.00 71.68 -92.44
CA ASP A 130 -9.03 72.75 -92.51
C ASP A 130 -8.83 73.47 -91.15
N MET A 131 -7.98 74.49 -91.13
CA MET A 131 -7.73 75.33 -89.95
C MET A 131 -8.85 76.35 -89.64
N GLN A 132 -9.88 76.47 -90.49
CA GLN A 132 -11.09 77.27 -90.29
C GLN A 132 -12.31 76.34 -90.14
N PRO A 133 -12.27 75.49 -89.11
CA PRO A 133 -12.86 74.14 -89.00
C PRO A 133 -13.93 73.78 -90.04
N ARG A 134 -13.55 73.71 -91.31
CA ARG A 134 -14.39 73.23 -92.41
C ARG A 134 -13.99 71.81 -92.75
N VAL A 135 -14.94 70.89 -92.80
CA VAL A 135 -14.64 69.50 -93.16
C VAL A 135 -14.38 69.42 -94.66
N LEU A 136 -13.25 68.83 -95.03
CA LEU A 136 -12.85 68.61 -96.43
C LEU A 136 -13.23 67.20 -96.89
N MET A 137 -13.22 66.22 -95.98
CA MET A 137 -13.65 64.85 -96.25
C MET A 137 -14.02 64.13 -94.96
N HIS A 138 -15.21 63.53 -94.92
CA HIS A 138 -15.67 62.65 -93.85
C HIS A 138 -16.44 61.44 -94.41
N PRO A 139 -15.87 60.23 -94.40
CA PRO A 139 -16.35 59.13 -95.21
C PRO A 139 -17.59 58.41 -94.65
N VAL A 140 -17.92 58.65 -93.37
CA VAL A 140 -19.12 58.10 -92.71
C VAL A 140 -20.28 59.10 -92.68
N THR A 141 -19.99 60.39 -92.86
CA THR A 141 -20.97 61.48 -92.77
C THR A 141 -20.66 62.51 -93.85
N PRO A 142 -20.82 62.15 -95.14
CA PRO A 142 -20.45 63.03 -96.26
C PRO A 142 -21.25 64.34 -96.29
N ALA A 143 -22.38 64.41 -95.57
CA ALA A 143 -23.14 65.64 -95.39
C ALA A 143 -22.36 66.78 -94.70
N LEU A 144 -21.24 66.45 -94.03
CA LEU A 144 -20.35 67.45 -93.43
C LEU A 144 -19.35 68.03 -94.44
N ASP A 145 -19.13 67.38 -95.58
CA ASP A 145 -18.12 67.80 -96.55
C ASP A 145 -18.45 69.20 -97.09
N GLY A 146 -17.51 70.13 -96.93
CA GLY A 146 -17.64 71.54 -97.29
C GLY A 146 -18.32 72.45 -96.26
N GLN A 147 -18.86 71.90 -95.16
CA GLN A 147 -19.55 72.66 -94.11
C GLN A 147 -18.58 73.23 -93.07
N ASP A 148 -18.87 74.43 -92.56
CA ASP A 148 -18.24 74.98 -91.35
C ASP A 148 -18.84 74.30 -90.13
N VAL A 149 -18.02 73.51 -89.43
CA VAL A 149 -18.42 72.73 -88.26
C VAL A 149 -17.85 73.32 -86.97
N GLY A 150 -17.36 74.57 -86.99
CA GLY A 150 -16.85 75.25 -85.81
C GLY A 150 -17.90 75.48 -84.72
N GLY A 151 -19.19 75.45 -85.05
CA GLY A 151 -20.31 75.52 -84.11
C GLY A 151 -20.77 74.15 -83.56
N MET A 152 -20.28 73.03 -84.09
CA MET A 152 -20.74 71.70 -83.71
C MET A 152 -20.21 71.30 -82.33
N GLN A 153 -21.12 70.87 -81.46
CA GLN A 153 -20.80 70.39 -80.11
C GLN A 153 -21.03 68.88 -80.02
N ASP A 154 -20.24 68.21 -79.18
CA ASP A 154 -20.57 66.86 -78.73
C ASP A 154 -21.66 66.87 -77.63
N ALA A 155 -22.04 65.69 -77.14
CA ALA A 155 -23.07 65.55 -76.11
C ALA A 155 -22.69 66.16 -74.74
N ASP A 156 -21.40 66.40 -74.48
CA ASP A 156 -20.91 67.07 -73.28
C ASP A 156 -20.76 68.60 -73.47
N GLY A 157 -21.14 69.12 -74.64
CA GLY A 157 -21.09 70.55 -74.99
C GLY A 157 -19.73 71.04 -75.51
N GLN A 158 -18.78 70.13 -75.78
CA GLN A 158 -17.45 70.47 -76.30
C GLN A 158 -17.51 70.77 -77.81
N PHE A 159 -16.96 71.92 -78.22
CA PHE A 159 -16.83 72.27 -79.64
C PHE A 159 -15.72 71.45 -80.32
N LEU A 160 -16.07 70.24 -80.77
CA LEU A 160 -15.14 69.21 -81.24
C LEU A 160 -14.11 69.70 -82.27
N PHE A 161 -14.57 70.25 -83.39
CA PHE A 161 -13.67 70.64 -84.48
C PHE A 161 -12.82 71.87 -84.13
N LYS A 162 -13.31 72.75 -83.24
CA LYS A 162 -12.48 73.82 -82.66
C LYS A 162 -11.40 73.24 -81.75
N ALA A 163 -11.72 72.21 -80.95
CA ALA A 163 -10.75 71.53 -80.11
C ALA A 163 -9.66 70.84 -80.95
N PHE A 164 -10.01 70.18 -82.05
CA PHE A 164 -9.03 69.61 -82.99
C PHE A 164 -8.09 70.67 -83.57
N VAL A 165 -8.64 71.77 -84.07
CA VAL A 165 -7.85 72.86 -84.65
C VAL A 165 -7.00 73.55 -83.58
N ALA A 166 -7.53 73.75 -82.37
CA ALA A 166 -6.78 74.33 -81.25
C ALA A 166 -5.59 73.43 -80.86
N GLU A 167 -5.82 72.12 -80.76
CA GLU A 167 -4.79 71.13 -80.43
C GLU A 167 -3.66 71.14 -81.47
N VAL A 168 -4.02 71.13 -82.75
CA VAL A 168 -3.04 71.20 -83.84
C VAL A 168 -2.33 72.56 -83.87
N ARG A 169 -3.01 73.67 -83.60
CA ARG A 169 -2.37 74.99 -83.55
C ARG A 169 -1.37 75.12 -82.41
N GLN A 170 -1.68 74.52 -81.26
CA GLN A 170 -0.84 74.63 -80.07
C GLN A 170 0.34 73.66 -80.10
N HIS A 171 0.11 72.41 -80.53
CA HIS A 171 1.08 71.32 -80.39
C HIS A 171 1.45 70.64 -81.72
N GLY A 172 0.85 71.04 -82.84
CA GLY A 172 1.01 70.41 -84.16
C GLY A 172 0.26 69.08 -84.32
N LYS A 173 0.10 68.35 -83.22
CA LYS A 173 -0.59 67.05 -83.13
C LYS A 173 -0.99 66.78 -81.68
N GLY A 174 -2.04 65.99 -81.47
CA GLY A 174 -2.45 65.64 -80.12
C GLY A 174 -3.70 64.77 -80.06
N PHE A 175 -4.05 64.33 -78.85
CA PHE A 175 -5.28 63.58 -78.59
C PHE A 175 -6.37 64.53 -78.11
N VAL A 176 -7.59 64.33 -78.63
CA VAL A 176 -8.78 65.04 -78.20
C VAL A 176 -9.85 64.00 -77.83
N PHE A 177 -10.39 64.14 -76.62
CA PHE A 177 -11.40 63.26 -76.04
C PHE A 177 -12.77 63.95 -76.12
N TYR A 178 -13.75 63.24 -76.68
CA TYR A 178 -15.09 63.76 -76.96
C TYR A 178 -16.08 62.60 -77.13
N GLN A 179 -17.37 62.91 -77.26
CA GLN A 179 -18.38 61.90 -77.56
C GLN A 179 -18.78 61.90 -79.04
N TRP A 180 -18.77 60.71 -79.67
CA TRP A 180 -19.21 60.57 -81.05
C TRP A 180 -19.97 59.27 -81.28
N PRO A 181 -21.05 59.28 -82.08
CA PRO A 181 -21.76 58.07 -82.45
C PRO A 181 -20.86 57.11 -83.25
N ARG A 182 -20.98 55.81 -82.96
CA ARG A 182 -20.37 54.77 -83.80
C ARG A 182 -21.05 54.74 -85.18
N PRO A 183 -20.36 54.36 -86.27
CA PRO A 183 -21.00 54.19 -87.57
C PRO A 183 -22.22 53.26 -87.46
N GLY A 184 -23.40 53.75 -87.86
CA GLY A 184 -24.66 53.02 -87.77
C GLY A 184 -25.39 53.08 -86.42
N GLN A 185 -24.92 53.86 -85.44
CA GLN A 185 -25.58 54.08 -84.15
C GLN A 185 -25.81 55.58 -83.90
N GLU A 186 -26.93 55.97 -83.28
CA GLU A 186 -27.22 57.38 -83.00
C GLU A 186 -26.68 57.85 -81.65
N LYS A 187 -26.52 56.93 -80.68
CA LYS A 187 -26.07 57.29 -79.32
C LYS A 187 -24.57 57.60 -79.32
N PRO A 188 -24.16 58.81 -78.88
CA PRO A 188 -22.75 59.14 -78.71
C PRO A 188 -22.11 58.23 -77.65
N VAL A 189 -20.87 57.85 -77.89
CA VAL A 189 -20.02 57.11 -76.92
C VAL A 189 -18.66 57.78 -76.83
N ASP A 190 -17.97 57.57 -75.72
CA ASP A 190 -16.61 58.08 -75.51
C ASP A 190 -15.70 57.66 -76.67
N LYS A 191 -15.12 58.67 -77.33
CA LYS A 191 -14.19 58.53 -78.43
C LYS A 191 -12.98 59.40 -78.17
N VAL A 192 -11.81 58.83 -78.38
CA VAL A 192 -10.55 59.56 -78.39
C VAL A 192 -10.02 59.58 -79.80
N SER A 193 -9.75 60.77 -80.32
CA SER A 193 -9.10 60.93 -81.60
C SER A 193 -7.71 61.48 -81.46
N TYR A 194 -6.82 61.02 -82.32
CA TYR A 194 -5.56 61.70 -82.56
C TYR A 194 -5.71 62.57 -83.82
N VAL A 195 -5.25 63.81 -83.73
CA VAL A 195 -5.26 64.76 -84.84
C VAL A 195 -3.86 65.23 -85.14
N MET A 196 -3.56 65.46 -86.41
CA MET A 196 -2.25 65.92 -86.87
C MET A 196 -2.44 66.98 -87.94
N GLY A 197 -1.77 68.11 -87.76
CA GLY A 197 -1.74 69.19 -88.73
C GLY A 197 -0.80 68.90 -89.87
N PHE A 198 -1.20 69.31 -91.07
CA PHE A 198 -0.37 69.38 -92.25
C PHE A 198 -0.35 70.82 -92.77
N GLU A 199 0.67 71.57 -92.36
CA GLU A 199 0.82 73.00 -92.60
C GLU A 199 0.75 73.41 -94.09
N PRO A 200 1.37 72.69 -95.06
CA PRO A 200 1.38 73.11 -96.47
C PRO A 200 -0.02 73.31 -97.07
N TRP A 201 -0.99 72.53 -96.59
CA TRP A 201 -2.39 72.63 -97.01
C TRP A 201 -3.31 73.23 -95.95
N GLY A 202 -2.80 73.51 -94.75
CA GLY A 202 -3.62 73.91 -93.62
C GLY A 202 -4.66 72.84 -93.26
N TRP A 203 -4.30 71.55 -93.43
CA TRP A 203 -5.20 70.43 -93.15
C TRP A 203 -4.97 69.89 -91.75
N VAL A 204 -6.03 69.34 -91.18
CA VAL A 204 -6.03 68.54 -89.97
C VAL A 204 -6.58 67.19 -90.36
N VAL A 205 -5.73 66.16 -90.30
CA VAL A 205 -6.16 64.78 -90.47
C VAL A 205 -6.35 64.16 -89.10
N GLY A 206 -7.46 63.44 -88.94
CA GLY A 206 -7.77 62.79 -87.69
C GLY A 206 -8.36 61.41 -87.87
N SER A 207 -8.16 60.58 -86.86
CA SER A 207 -8.93 59.35 -86.66
C SER A 207 -9.04 59.08 -85.16
N GLY A 208 -10.01 58.25 -84.78
CA GLY A 208 -10.27 57.99 -83.37
C GLY A 208 -10.79 56.59 -83.09
N ALA A 209 -10.45 56.12 -81.89
CA ALA A 209 -10.93 54.87 -81.33
C ALA A 209 -12.00 55.15 -80.28
N TYR A 210 -13.04 54.33 -80.29
CA TYR A 210 -14.04 54.32 -79.24
C TYR A 210 -13.48 53.61 -78.01
N THR A 211 -13.72 54.15 -76.81
CA THR A 211 -13.15 53.63 -75.55
C THR A 211 -14.21 53.02 -74.61
N GLY A 212 -15.50 53.21 -74.90
CA GLY A 212 -16.59 52.70 -74.05
C GLY A 212 -16.61 51.18 -73.86
N ASP A 213 -16.12 50.41 -74.84
CA ASP A 213 -15.98 48.95 -74.78
C ASP A 213 -14.86 48.49 -73.84
N ILE A 214 -13.80 49.29 -73.66
CA ILE A 214 -12.71 48.99 -72.70
C ILE A 214 -13.24 49.00 -71.27
N ARG A 215 -14.10 49.96 -70.93
CA ARG A 215 -14.73 50.05 -69.61
C ARG A 215 -15.67 48.87 -69.37
N GLN A 216 -16.44 48.46 -70.38
CA GLN A 216 -17.35 47.32 -70.25
C GLN A 216 -16.61 45.98 -70.09
N ALA A 217 -15.53 45.77 -70.85
CA ALA A 217 -14.66 44.60 -70.70
C ALA A 217 -13.98 44.57 -69.32
N ALA A 218 -13.47 45.72 -68.85
CA ALA A 218 -12.88 45.84 -67.52
C ALA A 218 -13.90 45.52 -66.39
N LEU A 219 -15.16 45.96 -66.54
CA LEU A 219 -16.23 45.66 -65.58
C LEU A 219 -16.61 44.16 -65.56
N GLN A 220 -16.59 43.48 -66.71
CA GLN A 220 -16.84 42.04 -66.77
C GLN A 220 -15.70 41.24 -66.12
N THR A 221 -14.44 41.58 -66.42
CA THR A 221 -13.29 40.96 -65.76
C THR A 221 -13.32 41.22 -64.25
N ALA A 222 -13.65 42.46 -63.84
CA ALA A 222 -13.85 42.82 -62.44
C ALA A 222 -14.90 41.95 -61.74
N ALA A 223 -16.05 41.73 -62.38
CA ALA A 223 -17.13 40.93 -61.82
C ALA A 223 -16.72 39.46 -61.61
N TRP A 224 -16.03 38.86 -62.58
CA TRP A 224 -15.51 37.48 -62.45
C TRP A 224 -14.45 37.36 -61.35
N THR A 225 -13.48 38.28 -61.32
CA THR A 225 -12.45 38.31 -60.27
C THR A 225 -13.07 38.50 -58.89
N ALA A 226 -14.04 39.41 -58.75
CA ALA A 226 -14.76 39.61 -57.50
C ALA A 226 -15.53 38.35 -57.06
N GLY A 227 -16.16 37.63 -57.99
CA GLY A 227 -16.83 36.36 -57.72
C GLY A 227 -15.90 35.28 -57.19
N ILE A 228 -14.72 35.11 -57.79
CA ILE A 228 -13.70 34.14 -57.34
C ILE A 228 -13.18 34.50 -55.95
N VAL A 229 -12.88 35.78 -55.72
CA VAL A 229 -12.42 36.26 -54.40
C VAL A 229 -13.48 36.03 -53.34
N ALA A 230 -14.74 36.35 -53.63
CA ALA A 230 -15.85 36.12 -52.71
C ALA A 230 -16.01 34.63 -52.38
N ALA A 231 -15.94 33.75 -53.38
CA ALA A 231 -16.00 32.30 -53.16
C ALA A 231 -14.83 31.77 -52.31
N ALA A 232 -13.61 32.25 -52.57
CA ALA A 232 -12.43 31.89 -51.79
C ALA A 232 -12.54 32.37 -50.33
N LEU A 233 -13.04 33.59 -50.09
CA LEU A 233 -13.27 34.13 -48.75
C LEU A 233 -14.37 33.35 -48.00
N LEU A 234 -15.45 32.97 -48.68
CA LEU A 234 -16.51 32.15 -48.09
C LEU A 234 -15.99 30.76 -47.70
N LEU A 235 -15.20 30.11 -48.57
CA LEU A 235 -14.59 28.82 -48.29
C LEU A 235 -13.62 28.92 -47.11
N ALA A 236 -12.75 29.93 -47.10
CA ALA A 236 -11.82 30.18 -45.99
C ALA A 236 -12.58 30.42 -44.68
N SER A 237 -13.67 31.21 -44.70
CA SER A 237 -14.51 31.45 -43.54
C SER A 237 -15.22 30.18 -43.05
N TYR A 238 -15.67 29.31 -43.96
CA TYR A 238 -16.29 28.03 -43.62
C TYR A 238 -15.29 27.09 -42.94
N LEU A 239 -14.12 26.86 -43.55
CA LEU A 239 -13.06 26.02 -42.99
C LEU A 239 -12.59 26.55 -41.63
N PHE A 240 -12.49 27.88 -41.51
CA PHE A 240 -12.15 28.53 -40.25
C PHE A 240 -13.21 28.29 -39.17
N LEU A 241 -14.49 28.42 -39.49
CA LEU A 241 -15.58 28.19 -38.55
C LEU A 241 -15.62 26.73 -38.09
N CYS A 242 -15.39 25.78 -39.00
CA CYS A 242 -15.27 24.36 -38.68
C CYS A 242 -14.11 24.11 -37.70
N PHE A 243 -12.92 24.61 -38.01
CA PHE A 243 -11.75 24.50 -37.12
C PHE A 243 -12.01 25.11 -35.74
N TYR A 244 -12.62 26.30 -35.68
CA TYR A 244 -12.98 26.95 -34.42
C TYR A 244 -13.96 26.13 -33.59
N ARG A 245 -15.04 25.61 -34.21
CA ARG A 245 -16.07 24.82 -33.51
C ARG A 245 -15.47 23.55 -32.89
N VAL A 246 -14.58 22.87 -33.60
CA VAL A 246 -13.90 21.66 -33.12
C VAL A 246 -12.96 21.99 -31.95
N MET A 247 -12.07 22.99 -32.12
CA MET A 247 -11.10 23.36 -31.08
C MET A 247 -11.74 23.92 -29.81
N ASP A 248 -12.71 24.82 -29.95
CA ASP A 248 -13.42 25.43 -28.82
C ASP A 248 -14.33 24.42 -28.11
N GLY A 249 -14.93 23.47 -28.85
CA GLY A 249 -15.65 22.34 -28.25
C GLY A 249 -14.72 21.47 -27.39
N GLY A 250 -13.60 21.03 -27.95
CA GLY A 250 -12.68 20.09 -27.31
C GLY A 250 -12.11 20.67 -26.01
N LEU A 251 -11.57 21.89 -26.07
CA LEU A 251 -11.01 22.56 -24.88
C LEU A 251 -12.07 22.86 -23.81
N ARG A 252 -13.31 23.20 -24.20
CA ARG A 252 -14.38 23.43 -23.22
C ARG A 252 -14.71 22.15 -22.45
N GLU A 253 -14.72 21.01 -23.12
CA GLU A 253 -15.02 19.72 -22.51
C GLU A 253 -13.88 19.22 -21.63
N THR A 254 -12.64 19.32 -22.09
CA THR A 254 -11.46 19.04 -21.24
C THR A 254 -11.49 19.90 -19.97
N ARG A 255 -11.79 21.19 -20.10
CA ARG A 255 -11.93 22.10 -18.94
C ARG A 255 -13.08 21.70 -18.02
N ARG A 256 -14.19 21.19 -18.55
CA ARG A 256 -15.32 20.70 -17.76
C ARG A 256 -14.90 19.51 -16.89
N HIS A 257 -14.23 18.53 -17.47
CA HIS A 257 -13.73 17.36 -16.75
C HIS A 257 -12.64 17.70 -15.74
N LEU A 258 -11.68 18.56 -16.10
CA LEU A 258 -10.67 19.03 -15.15
C LEU A 258 -11.30 19.74 -13.94
N ARG A 259 -12.30 20.61 -14.16
CA ARG A 259 -13.04 21.27 -13.07
C ARG A 259 -13.80 20.26 -12.20
N ALA A 260 -14.45 19.28 -12.81
CA ALA A 260 -15.13 18.21 -12.08
C ALA A 260 -14.13 17.46 -11.19
N MET A 261 -12.99 17.04 -11.73
CA MET A 261 -11.94 16.33 -10.98
C MET A 261 -11.38 17.18 -9.83
N THR A 262 -11.10 18.46 -10.05
CA THR A 262 -10.63 19.36 -8.98
C THR A 262 -11.67 19.59 -7.88
N ALA A 263 -12.96 19.45 -8.21
CA ALA A 263 -14.06 19.53 -7.24
C ALA A 263 -14.37 18.17 -6.58
N GLY A 264 -13.56 17.14 -6.84
CA GLY A 264 -13.77 15.78 -6.33
C GLY A 264 -14.81 14.97 -7.11
N ASP A 265 -15.37 15.49 -8.20
CA ASP A 265 -16.35 14.75 -9.00
C ASP A 265 -15.66 13.83 -10.03
N LEU A 266 -15.56 12.54 -9.68
CA LEU A 266 -15.04 11.49 -10.54
C LEU A 266 -16.16 10.67 -11.21
N THR A 267 -17.42 11.14 -11.20
CA THR A 267 -18.56 10.40 -11.77
C THR A 267 -18.59 10.44 -13.30
N THR A 268 -18.11 11.53 -13.89
CA THR A 268 -18.14 11.74 -15.35
C THR A 268 -17.09 10.90 -16.07
N SER A 269 -17.24 10.60 -17.36
CA SER A 269 -16.17 9.90 -18.12
C SER A 269 -15.83 10.71 -19.36
N PRO A 270 -14.58 11.20 -19.51
CA PRO A 270 -14.16 11.89 -20.73
C PRO A 270 -14.34 10.96 -21.93
N SER A 271 -15.21 11.35 -22.85
CA SER A 271 -15.43 10.66 -24.11
C SER A 271 -14.71 11.43 -25.22
N PRO A 272 -13.55 10.94 -25.71
CA PRO A 272 -12.85 11.59 -26.80
C PRO A 272 -13.67 11.48 -28.09
N TRP A 273 -13.75 12.59 -28.83
CA TRP A 273 -14.28 12.61 -30.18
C TRP A 273 -13.16 12.96 -31.16
N GLY A 274 -13.04 12.23 -32.27
CA GLY A 274 -12.04 12.50 -33.30
C GLY A 274 -10.68 11.84 -33.06
N ARG A 275 -9.65 12.34 -33.76
CA ARG A 275 -8.27 11.82 -33.81
C ARG A 275 -7.21 12.93 -33.73
N ASP A 276 -7.62 14.13 -33.35
CA ASP A 276 -6.73 15.28 -33.21
C ASP A 276 -6.09 15.33 -31.82
N GLU A 277 -5.24 16.33 -31.59
CA GLU A 277 -4.54 16.54 -30.32
C GLU A 277 -5.52 16.76 -29.15
N ALA A 278 -6.70 17.35 -29.42
CA ALA A 278 -7.75 17.52 -28.42
C ALA A 278 -8.37 16.17 -28.01
N ALA A 279 -8.59 15.26 -28.96
CA ALA A 279 -9.03 13.90 -28.69
C ALA A 279 -7.99 13.12 -27.87
N GLN A 280 -6.70 13.24 -28.21
CA GLN A 280 -5.61 12.58 -27.46
C GLN A 280 -5.55 13.08 -26.00
N LEU A 281 -5.68 14.38 -25.77
CA LEU A 281 -5.74 14.95 -24.42
C LEU A 281 -6.94 14.42 -23.61
N MET A 282 -8.09 14.19 -24.25
CA MET A 282 -9.25 13.59 -23.61
C MET A 282 -9.02 12.10 -23.26
N PHE A 283 -8.28 11.34 -24.07
CA PHE A 283 -7.87 9.98 -23.72
C PHE A 283 -6.97 9.96 -22.49
N GLU A 284 -5.96 10.83 -22.43
CA GLU A 284 -5.07 10.96 -21.28
C GLU A 284 -5.83 11.39 -20.02
N LEU A 285 -6.77 12.32 -20.16
CA LEU A 285 -7.64 12.76 -19.06
C LEU A 285 -8.51 11.62 -18.53
N ARG A 286 -9.06 10.78 -19.41
CA ARG A 286 -9.80 9.57 -19.02
C ARG A 286 -8.92 8.60 -18.25
N ALA A 287 -7.70 8.34 -18.72
CA ALA A 287 -6.75 7.45 -18.05
C ALA A 287 -6.35 7.99 -16.66
N MET A 288 -6.10 9.30 -16.54
CA MET A 288 -5.82 9.94 -15.26
C MET A 288 -6.99 9.82 -14.29
N GLN A 289 -8.22 10.04 -14.77
CA GLN A 289 -9.41 9.91 -13.95
C GLN A 289 -9.64 8.48 -13.48
N GLU A 290 -9.41 7.48 -14.33
CA GLU A 290 -9.52 6.06 -13.95
C GLU A 290 -8.47 5.66 -12.91
N SER A 291 -7.23 6.15 -13.06
CA SER A 291 -6.18 5.96 -12.05
C SER A 291 -6.56 6.56 -10.69
N LEU A 292 -7.13 7.77 -10.68
CA LEU A 292 -7.62 8.42 -9.45
C LEU A 292 -8.79 7.65 -8.81
N ARG A 293 -9.75 7.18 -9.62
CA ARG A 293 -10.84 6.29 -9.13
C ARG A 293 -10.28 5.05 -8.46
N GLY A 294 -9.31 4.38 -9.11
CA GLY A 294 -8.65 3.20 -8.56
C GLY A 294 -7.93 3.50 -7.25
N MET A 295 -7.27 4.65 -7.13
CA MET A 295 -6.61 5.10 -5.90
C MET A 295 -7.61 5.35 -4.78
N VAL A 296 -8.69 6.10 -5.04
CA VAL A 296 -9.76 6.39 -4.07
C VAL A 296 -10.41 5.09 -3.57
N LEU A 297 -10.70 4.14 -4.46
CA LEU A 297 -11.28 2.85 -4.09
C LEU A 297 -10.33 1.99 -3.24
N ARG A 298 -9.03 1.97 -3.57
CA ARG A 298 -8.03 1.26 -2.76
C ARG A 298 -7.91 1.89 -1.36
N VAL A 299 -7.82 3.22 -1.28
CA VAL A 299 -7.73 3.93 0.01
C VAL A 299 -8.97 3.67 0.87
N ARG A 300 -10.17 3.71 0.28
CA ARG A 300 -11.42 3.40 1.01
C ARG A 300 -11.43 1.97 1.56
N ARG A 301 -11.10 0.98 0.72
CA ARG A 301 -11.00 -0.43 1.16
C ARG A 301 -9.95 -0.63 2.24
N SER A 302 -8.76 -0.07 2.07
CA SER A 302 -7.70 -0.17 3.08
C SER A 302 -8.08 0.50 4.39
N SER A 303 -8.85 1.59 4.35
CA SER A 303 -9.36 2.24 5.56
C SER A 303 -10.39 1.34 6.27
N ASP A 304 -11.32 0.73 5.53
CA ASP A 304 -12.28 -0.24 6.08
C ASP A 304 -11.56 -1.45 6.69
N ASP A 305 -10.52 -1.97 6.03
CA ASP A 305 -9.69 -3.06 6.54
C ASP A 305 -8.97 -2.66 7.85
N ILE A 306 -8.40 -1.44 7.92
CA ILE A 306 -7.76 -0.93 9.16
C ILE A 306 -8.78 -0.80 10.29
N VAL A 307 -9.99 -0.29 10.02
CA VAL A 307 -11.06 -0.20 11.03
C VAL A 307 -11.40 -1.58 11.57
N HIS A 308 -11.55 -2.57 10.68
CA HIS A 308 -11.86 -3.94 11.07
C HIS A 308 -10.74 -4.56 11.91
N SER A 309 -9.49 -4.53 11.43
CA SER A 309 -8.34 -5.07 12.16
C SER A 309 -8.10 -4.36 13.49
N SER A 310 -8.28 -3.03 13.56
CA SER A 310 -8.16 -2.28 14.82
C SER A 310 -9.23 -2.70 15.83
N SER A 311 -10.45 -3.01 15.36
CA SER A 311 -11.51 -3.54 16.22
C SER A 311 -11.19 -4.95 16.73
N GLU A 312 -10.58 -5.80 15.91
CA GLU A 312 -10.12 -7.13 16.34
C GLU A 312 -8.99 -7.02 17.37
N ILE A 313 -8.02 -6.13 17.16
CA ILE A 313 -6.94 -5.88 18.12
C ILE A 313 -7.50 -5.35 19.44
N ALA A 314 -8.42 -4.39 19.41
CA ALA A 314 -9.06 -3.88 20.62
C ALA A 314 -9.82 -4.98 21.40
N SER A 315 -10.54 -5.85 20.69
CA SER A 315 -11.20 -7.01 21.32
C SER A 315 -10.18 -7.99 21.91
N GLY A 316 -9.07 -8.25 21.21
CA GLY A 316 -7.99 -9.09 21.71
C GLY A 316 -7.29 -8.51 22.94
N ALA A 317 -7.12 -7.19 22.99
CA ALA A 317 -6.59 -6.49 24.16
C ALA A 317 -7.52 -6.61 25.37
N MET A 318 -8.85 -6.53 25.17
CA MET A 318 -9.82 -6.77 26.25
C MET A 318 -9.77 -8.20 26.79
N ASP A 319 -9.65 -9.22 25.92
CA ASP A 319 -9.46 -10.61 26.37
C ASP A 319 -8.16 -10.79 27.15
N LEU A 320 -7.07 -10.18 26.68
CA LEU A 320 -5.80 -10.19 27.38
C LEU A 320 -5.89 -9.47 28.73
N SER A 321 -6.66 -8.38 28.85
CA SER A 321 -6.94 -7.70 30.11
C SER A 321 -7.56 -8.66 31.13
N ALA A 322 -8.66 -9.32 30.74
CA ALA A 322 -9.39 -10.23 31.62
C ALA A 322 -8.49 -11.41 32.09
N ARG A 323 -7.64 -11.93 31.20
CA ARG A 323 -6.67 -12.98 31.53
C ARG A 323 -5.55 -12.49 32.44
N THR A 324 -5.13 -11.23 32.27
CA THR A 324 -4.11 -10.58 33.12
C THR A 324 -4.66 -10.36 34.52
N GLU A 325 -5.90 -9.87 34.67
CA GLU A 325 -6.60 -9.74 35.94
C GLU A 325 -6.77 -11.09 36.64
N GLN A 326 -7.19 -12.13 35.91
CA GLN A 326 -7.30 -13.49 36.47
C GLN A 326 -5.94 -14.02 36.95
N THR A 327 -4.87 -13.72 36.21
CA THR A 327 -3.51 -14.13 36.55
C THR A 327 -3.02 -13.39 37.80
N ALA A 328 -3.32 -12.10 37.93
CA ALA A 328 -3.03 -11.31 39.13
C ALA A 328 -3.73 -11.92 40.36
N ALA A 329 -5.01 -12.26 40.27
CA ALA A 329 -5.74 -12.92 41.35
C ALA A 329 -5.14 -14.29 41.73
N ASN A 330 -4.71 -15.08 40.74
CA ASN A 330 -4.04 -16.36 40.98
C ASN A 330 -2.66 -16.19 41.64
N LEU A 331 -1.93 -15.13 41.29
CA LEU A 331 -0.64 -14.78 41.89
C LEU A 331 -0.81 -14.33 43.34
N GLU A 332 -1.82 -13.53 43.67
CA GLU A 332 -2.16 -13.17 45.05
C GLU A 332 -2.43 -14.42 45.91
N GLN A 333 -3.23 -15.36 45.40
CA GLN A 333 -3.50 -16.62 46.12
C GLN A 333 -2.23 -17.46 46.28
N SER A 334 -1.37 -17.48 45.26
CA SER A 334 -0.09 -18.20 45.31
C SER A 334 0.87 -17.55 46.32
N ALA A 335 0.96 -16.22 46.36
CA ALA A 335 1.76 -15.50 47.35
C ALA A 335 1.29 -15.80 48.79
N ALA A 336 -0.02 -15.75 49.04
CA ALA A 336 -0.58 -16.11 50.35
C ALA A 336 -0.29 -17.58 50.73
N SER A 337 -0.37 -18.50 49.77
CA SER A 337 -0.03 -19.91 49.98
C SER A 337 1.46 -20.09 50.29
N MET A 338 2.32 -19.32 49.63
CA MET A 338 3.77 -19.32 49.86
C MET A 338 4.14 -18.77 51.25
N GLU A 339 3.48 -17.71 51.72
CA GLU A 339 3.66 -17.22 53.09
C GLU A 339 3.25 -18.27 54.13
N GLN A 340 2.12 -18.95 53.91
CA GLN A 340 1.67 -20.03 54.79
C GLN A 340 2.66 -21.20 54.80
N ILE A 341 3.18 -21.60 53.65
CA ILE A 341 4.20 -22.66 53.53
C ILE A 341 5.49 -22.23 54.24
N ALA A 342 5.96 -21.00 54.02
CA ALA A 342 7.16 -20.47 54.69
C ALA A 342 7.01 -20.51 56.21
N SER A 343 5.86 -20.08 56.73
CA SER A 343 5.55 -20.16 58.17
C SER A 343 5.56 -21.60 58.68
N THR A 344 4.94 -22.53 57.94
CA THR A 344 4.84 -23.94 58.34
C THR A 344 6.20 -24.62 58.34
N VAL A 345 7.05 -24.35 57.35
CA VAL A 345 8.42 -24.88 57.27
C VAL A 345 9.27 -24.35 58.42
N LYS A 346 9.14 -23.06 58.76
CA LYS A 346 9.83 -22.47 59.92
C LYS A 346 9.43 -23.14 61.23
N ILE A 347 8.13 -23.28 61.49
CA ILE A 347 7.60 -23.96 62.68
C ILE A 347 8.08 -25.42 62.73
N THR A 348 8.08 -26.10 61.59
CA THR A 348 8.58 -27.49 61.50
C THR A 348 10.05 -27.58 61.88
N ALA A 349 10.88 -26.64 61.41
CA ALA A 349 12.30 -26.59 61.77
C ALA A 349 12.51 -26.36 63.28
N GLU A 350 11.76 -25.45 63.88
CA GLU A 350 11.80 -25.15 65.33
C GLU A 350 11.35 -26.36 66.17
N HIS A 351 10.20 -26.95 65.84
CA HIS A 351 9.67 -28.14 66.52
C HIS A 351 10.61 -29.35 66.41
N THR A 352 11.26 -29.52 65.26
CA THR A 352 12.22 -30.60 65.05
C THR A 352 13.47 -30.42 65.90
N GLN A 353 13.96 -29.18 66.04
CA GLN A 353 15.09 -28.87 66.93
C GLN A 353 14.74 -29.12 68.41
N GLU A 354 13.54 -28.73 68.83
CA GLU A 354 13.04 -28.99 70.18
C GLU A 354 12.93 -30.49 70.46
N ALA A 355 12.28 -31.24 69.57
CA ALA A 355 12.14 -32.70 69.67
C ALA A 355 13.51 -33.40 69.71
N ALA A 356 14.49 -32.94 68.94
CA ALA A 356 15.86 -33.46 68.98
C ALA A 356 16.51 -33.18 70.35
N GLY A 357 16.26 -32.01 70.93
CA GLY A 357 16.65 -31.67 72.29
C GLY A 357 16.08 -32.65 73.33
N VAL A 358 14.79 -32.97 73.22
CA VAL A 358 14.11 -33.95 74.09
C VAL A 358 14.69 -35.36 73.91
N ALA A 359 14.92 -35.80 72.67
CA ALA A 359 15.54 -37.10 72.38
C ALA A 359 16.93 -37.22 73.03
N ARG A 360 17.77 -36.18 72.92
CA ARG A 360 19.08 -36.13 73.59
C ARG A 360 18.99 -36.10 75.11
N HIS A 361 17.93 -35.50 75.67
CA HIS A 361 17.70 -35.52 77.11
C HIS A 361 17.30 -36.94 77.56
N ASN A 362 16.36 -37.58 76.87
CA ASN A 362 15.94 -38.96 77.16
C ASN A 362 17.09 -39.96 77.05
N ALA A 363 17.94 -39.84 76.02
CA ALA A 363 19.13 -40.67 75.87
C ALA A 363 20.09 -40.54 77.07
N ARG A 364 20.28 -39.30 77.59
CA ARG A 364 21.11 -39.04 78.77
C ARG A 364 20.49 -39.63 80.04
N SER A 365 19.21 -39.39 80.27
CA SER A 365 18.49 -39.92 81.44
C SER A 365 18.45 -41.46 81.44
N ALA A 366 18.27 -42.08 80.28
CA ALA A 366 18.35 -43.52 80.14
C ALA A 366 19.77 -44.04 80.40
N ALA A 367 20.81 -43.39 79.86
CA ALA A 367 22.21 -43.76 80.13
C ALA A 367 22.56 -43.68 81.63
N ASP A 368 22.09 -42.65 82.34
CA ASP A 368 22.22 -42.54 83.78
C ASP A 368 21.49 -43.68 84.52
N GLY A 369 20.28 -44.03 84.07
CA GLY A 369 19.54 -45.19 84.58
C GLY A 369 20.30 -46.51 84.37
N GLY A 370 20.97 -46.69 83.22
CA GLY A 370 21.78 -47.86 82.91
C GLY A 370 23.01 -47.97 83.84
N ARG A 371 23.62 -46.83 84.17
CA ARG A 371 24.70 -46.76 85.16
C ARG A 371 24.21 -47.19 86.55
N VAL A 372 23.03 -46.76 86.98
CA VAL A 372 22.42 -47.19 88.24
C VAL A 372 22.12 -48.70 88.23
N MET A 373 21.59 -49.25 87.14
CA MET A 373 21.39 -50.71 87.04
C MET A 373 22.70 -51.50 87.14
N THR A 374 23.79 -50.98 86.55
CA THR A 374 25.12 -51.57 86.67
C THR A 374 25.61 -51.59 88.12
N GLU A 375 25.40 -50.50 88.86
CA GLU A 375 25.74 -50.42 90.29
C GLU A 375 24.90 -51.38 91.15
N VAL A 376 23.61 -51.56 90.83
CA VAL A 376 22.74 -52.54 91.49
C VAL A 376 23.22 -53.97 91.22
N VAL A 377 23.61 -54.31 89.98
CA VAL A 377 24.19 -55.63 89.66
C VAL A 377 25.48 -55.87 90.46
N GLN A 378 26.37 -54.88 90.56
CA GLN A 378 27.59 -54.98 91.37
C GLN A 378 27.27 -55.21 92.85
N THR A 379 26.25 -54.53 93.38
CA THR A 379 25.81 -54.71 94.76
C THR A 379 25.23 -56.10 95.00
N MET A 380 24.39 -56.61 94.09
CA MET A 380 23.84 -57.97 94.17
C MET A 380 24.93 -59.04 94.11
N GLU A 381 25.94 -58.83 93.27
CA GLU A 381 27.12 -59.69 93.19
C GLU A 381 27.91 -59.70 94.52
N GLY A 382 28.08 -58.53 95.15
CA GLY A 382 28.65 -58.41 96.48
C GLY A 382 27.83 -59.15 97.57
N ILE A 383 26.50 -59.01 97.55
CA ILE A 383 25.59 -59.72 98.47
C ILE A 383 25.68 -61.24 98.26
N ARG A 384 25.73 -61.70 97.00
CA ARG A 384 25.90 -63.11 96.65
C ARG A 384 27.19 -63.66 97.24
N SER A 385 28.31 -62.99 97.00
CA SER A 385 29.62 -63.38 97.54
C SER A 385 29.62 -63.45 99.08
N SER A 386 29.06 -62.43 99.74
CA SER A 386 28.94 -62.40 101.21
C SER A 386 28.06 -63.55 101.73
N SER A 387 26.95 -63.84 101.04
CA SER A 387 26.03 -64.93 101.41
C SER A 387 26.69 -66.31 101.24
N THR A 388 27.46 -66.54 100.17
CA THR A 388 28.25 -67.76 99.98
C THR A 388 29.26 -67.93 101.11
N GLN A 389 29.99 -66.87 101.46
CA GLN A 389 30.96 -66.91 102.55
C GLN A 389 30.30 -67.23 103.90
N ILE A 390 29.11 -66.67 104.19
CA ILE A 390 28.33 -67.05 105.38
C ILE A 390 27.93 -68.52 105.31
N GLY A 391 27.52 -69.02 104.15
CA GLY A 391 27.21 -70.44 103.93
C GLY A 391 28.37 -71.37 104.29
N ASP A 392 29.60 -71.01 103.89
CA ASP A 392 30.82 -71.76 104.21
C ASP A 392 31.16 -71.73 105.71
N ILE A 393 31.00 -70.56 106.35
CA ILE A 393 31.17 -70.41 107.81
C ILE A 393 30.17 -71.28 108.57
N ILE A 394 28.90 -71.27 108.16
CA ILE A 394 27.85 -72.09 108.77
C ILE A 394 28.10 -73.58 108.53
N GLY A 395 28.62 -73.98 107.37
CA GLY A 395 29.09 -75.34 107.12
C GLY A 395 30.22 -75.77 108.05
N THR A 396 31.14 -74.85 108.36
CA THR A 396 32.21 -75.07 109.35
C THR A 396 31.63 -75.21 110.76
N ILE A 397 30.65 -74.38 111.14
CA ILE A 397 29.95 -74.47 112.44
C ILE A 397 29.20 -75.79 112.59
N ASP A 398 28.49 -76.26 111.56
CA ASP A 398 27.83 -77.58 111.57
C ASP A 398 28.86 -78.71 111.76
N SER A 399 30.03 -78.59 111.12
CA SER A 399 31.15 -79.53 111.29
C SER A 399 31.71 -79.52 112.72
N ILE A 400 31.89 -78.34 113.33
CA ILE A 400 32.32 -78.19 114.72
C ILE A 400 31.27 -78.77 115.68
N ALA A 401 29.98 -78.51 115.43
CA ALA A 401 28.88 -79.05 116.24
C ALA A 401 28.85 -80.58 116.14
N PHE A 402 29.06 -81.15 114.96
CA PHE A 402 29.19 -82.60 114.76
C PHE A 402 30.40 -83.17 115.51
N GLN A 403 31.59 -82.56 115.39
CA GLN A 403 32.77 -82.97 116.15
C GLN A 403 32.55 -82.90 117.66
N THR A 404 31.91 -81.83 118.15
CA THR A 404 31.58 -81.62 119.56
C THR A 404 30.60 -82.69 120.06
N ASN A 405 29.61 -83.07 119.24
CA ASN A 405 28.68 -84.15 119.54
C ASN A 405 29.38 -85.51 119.68
N ILE A 406 30.38 -85.81 118.83
CA ILE A 406 31.20 -87.03 118.94
C ILE A 406 32.10 -87.00 120.18
N LEU A 407 32.75 -85.86 120.45
CA LEU A 407 33.56 -85.64 121.67
C LEU A 407 32.74 -85.82 122.94
N ALA A 408 31.53 -85.24 122.98
CA ALA A 408 30.61 -85.36 124.10
C ALA A 408 30.10 -86.80 124.28
N LEU A 409 29.84 -87.53 123.19
CA LEU A 409 29.52 -88.95 123.24
C LEU A 409 30.68 -89.77 123.81
N ASN A 410 31.91 -89.54 123.33
CA ASN A 410 33.10 -90.22 123.85
C ASN A 410 33.31 -89.93 125.35
N ALA A 411 33.12 -88.68 125.78
CA ALA A 411 33.19 -88.28 127.18
C ALA A 411 32.08 -88.92 128.04
N ALA A 412 30.85 -89.02 127.53
CA ALA A 412 29.75 -89.69 128.22
C ALA A 412 30.00 -91.20 128.40
N VAL A 413 30.60 -91.85 127.39
CA VAL A 413 31.02 -93.26 127.46
C VAL A 413 32.12 -93.46 128.50
N GLU A 414 33.15 -92.62 128.52
CA GLU A 414 34.24 -92.73 129.49
C GLU A 414 33.78 -92.40 130.92
N ALA A 415 32.86 -91.44 131.08
CA ALA A 415 32.21 -91.14 132.36
C ALA A 415 31.35 -92.30 132.88
N ALA A 416 30.65 -93.02 132.00
CA ALA A 416 29.94 -94.25 132.37
C ALA A 416 30.90 -95.38 132.78
N ARG A 417 32.10 -95.41 132.19
CA ARG A 417 33.16 -96.38 132.50
C ARG A 417 33.82 -96.16 133.87
N ALA A 418 33.83 -94.91 134.36
CA ALA A 418 34.36 -94.52 135.67
C ALA A 418 33.38 -94.77 136.86
N GLY A 419 32.17 -95.30 136.60
CA GLY A 419 31.19 -95.66 137.65
C GLY A 419 30.68 -94.46 138.46
N GLU A 420 30.50 -94.61 139.77
CA GLU A 420 29.93 -93.57 140.65
C GLU A 420 30.76 -92.27 140.68
N GLN A 421 32.08 -92.33 140.46
CA GLN A 421 32.95 -91.15 140.40
C GLN A 421 32.75 -90.31 139.12
N GLY A 422 32.15 -90.89 138.07
CA GLY A 422 31.94 -90.26 136.77
C GLY A 422 30.57 -89.59 136.59
N ARG A 423 29.63 -89.73 137.54
CA ARG A 423 28.23 -89.24 137.38
C ARG A 423 28.12 -87.75 137.05
N GLY A 424 28.92 -86.90 137.70
CA GLY A 424 28.96 -85.46 137.41
C GLY A 424 29.44 -85.17 135.98
N PHE A 425 30.45 -85.89 135.51
CA PHE A 425 30.97 -85.76 134.15
C PHE A 425 29.99 -86.29 133.10
N ALA A 426 29.25 -87.36 133.38
CA ALA A 426 28.25 -87.92 132.47
C ALA A 426 27.09 -86.94 132.21
N VAL A 427 26.63 -86.22 133.24
CA VAL A 427 25.60 -85.18 133.10
C VAL A 427 26.10 -84.02 132.24
N VAL A 428 27.32 -83.53 132.50
CA VAL A 428 27.92 -82.45 131.69
C VAL A 428 28.12 -82.91 130.24
N ALA A 429 28.58 -84.14 130.00
CA ALA A 429 28.74 -84.69 128.66
C ALA A 429 27.41 -84.81 127.91
N SER A 430 26.32 -85.22 128.59
CA SER A 430 24.96 -85.24 128.01
C SER A 430 24.44 -83.84 127.67
N GLU A 431 24.73 -82.84 128.51
CA GLU A 431 24.33 -81.45 128.27
C GLU A 431 25.11 -80.84 127.09
N VAL A 432 26.43 -81.08 127.02
CA VAL A 432 27.28 -80.66 125.88
C VAL A 432 26.81 -81.34 124.59
N ARG A 433 26.42 -82.61 124.64
CA ARG A 433 25.85 -83.33 123.49
C ARG A 433 24.54 -82.71 123.01
N THR A 434 23.62 -82.41 123.94
CA THR A 434 22.35 -81.75 123.63
C THR A 434 22.57 -80.36 123.02
N LEU A 435 23.52 -79.60 123.57
CA LEU A 435 23.92 -78.29 123.04
C LEU A 435 24.51 -78.42 121.62
N ALA A 436 25.37 -79.40 121.38
CA ALA A 436 25.96 -79.67 120.07
C ALA A 436 24.88 -80.03 119.03
N GLN A 437 23.90 -80.86 119.38
CA GLN A 437 22.77 -81.21 118.51
C GLN A 437 21.89 -79.98 118.22
N ARG A 438 21.65 -79.10 119.21
CA ARG A 438 20.93 -77.84 119.01
C ARG A 438 21.70 -76.89 118.09
N SER A 439 23.01 -76.78 118.25
CA SER A 439 23.89 -75.96 117.38
C SER A 439 23.90 -76.48 115.94
N ALA A 440 23.95 -77.80 115.73
CA ALA A 440 23.87 -78.40 114.39
C ALA A 440 22.51 -78.14 113.72
N ASN A 441 21.41 -78.26 114.46
CA ASN A 441 20.08 -77.97 113.93
C ASN A 441 19.93 -76.48 113.56
N ALA A 442 20.40 -75.56 114.42
CA ALA A 442 20.40 -74.14 114.14
C ALA A 442 21.30 -73.78 112.94
N ALA A 443 22.48 -74.40 112.83
CA ALA A 443 23.38 -74.22 111.69
C ALA A 443 22.71 -74.68 110.38
N ARG A 444 22.00 -75.82 110.37
CA ARG A 444 21.25 -76.27 109.18
C ARG A 444 20.13 -75.33 108.79
N GLU A 445 19.39 -74.80 109.76
CA GLU A 445 18.32 -73.84 109.52
C GLU A 445 18.86 -72.53 108.91
N ILE A 446 19.97 -72.01 109.44
CA ILE A 446 20.67 -70.86 108.87
C ILE A 446 21.19 -71.20 107.46
N LYS A 447 21.76 -72.39 107.24
CA LYS A 447 22.24 -72.83 105.93
C LYS A 447 21.11 -72.82 104.88
N THR A 448 19.91 -73.28 105.25
CA THR A 448 18.73 -73.23 104.37
C THR A 448 18.26 -71.80 104.11
N LEU A 449 18.29 -70.91 105.11
CA LEU A 449 17.96 -69.48 104.93
C LEU A 449 18.96 -68.76 104.00
N ILE A 450 20.25 -69.05 104.15
CA ILE A 450 21.30 -68.51 103.28
C ILE A 450 21.18 -69.05 101.86
N GLY A 451 20.91 -70.35 101.70
CA GLY A 451 20.66 -70.94 100.37
C GLY A 451 19.50 -70.24 99.64
N ARG A 452 18.37 -70.03 100.32
CA ARG A 452 17.25 -69.25 99.76
C ARG A 452 17.62 -67.80 99.45
N SER A 453 18.46 -67.17 100.26
CA SER A 453 18.93 -65.80 100.02
C SER A 453 19.80 -65.72 98.77
N VAL A 454 20.68 -66.71 98.54
CA VAL A 454 21.50 -66.81 97.31
C VAL A 454 20.60 -66.97 96.08
N GLU A 455 19.62 -67.87 96.11
CA GLU A 455 18.66 -68.05 95.01
C GLU A 455 17.88 -66.75 94.70
N GLN A 456 17.43 -66.03 95.72
CA GLN A 456 16.72 -64.75 95.56
C GLN A 456 17.61 -63.65 94.96
N VAL A 457 18.89 -63.59 95.36
CA VAL A 457 19.86 -62.63 94.81
C VAL A 457 20.20 -62.97 93.36
N GLU A 458 20.32 -64.24 93.00
CA GLU A 458 20.51 -64.66 91.59
C GLU A 458 19.31 -64.29 90.72
N ALA A 459 18.09 -64.57 91.17
CA ALA A 459 16.87 -64.16 90.48
C ALA A 459 16.78 -62.63 90.34
N GLY A 460 17.09 -61.88 91.40
CA GLY A 460 17.15 -60.41 91.37
C GLY A 460 18.20 -59.89 90.37
N THR A 461 19.39 -60.51 90.34
CA THR A 461 20.46 -60.15 89.40
C THR A 461 20.02 -60.34 87.95
N ALA A 462 19.29 -61.42 87.64
CA ALA A 462 18.76 -61.67 86.31
C ALA A 462 17.74 -60.60 85.88
N ILE A 463 16.83 -60.20 86.77
CA ILE A 463 15.84 -59.15 86.51
C ILE A 463 16.52 -57.80 86.25
N VAL A 464 17.50 -57.42 87.07
CA VAL A 464 18.21 -56.15 86.92
C VAL A 464 19.05 -56.13 85.63
N ARG A 465 19.67 -57.26 85.24
CA ARG A 465 20.35 -57.37 83.94
C ARG A 465 19.39 -57.17 82.76
N ASN A 466 18.21 -57.76 82.82
CA ASN A 466 17.19 -57.55 81.78
C ASN A 466 16.71 -56.09 81.75
N ALA A 467 16.55 -55.45 82.91
CA ALA A 467 16.23 -54.02 82.99
C ALA A 467 17.35 -53.15 82.41
N GLY A 468 18.62 -53.49 82.66
CA GLY A 468 19.78 -52.82 82.04
C GLY A 468 19.77 -52.93 80.52
N ALA A 469 19.54 -54.13 79.97
CA ALA A 469 19.44 -54.33 78.52
C ALA A 469 18.27 -53.54 77.88
N ALA A 470 17.12 -53.46 78.55
CA ALA A 470 16.00 -52.64 78.08
C ALA A 470 16.33 -51.13 78.09
N ILE A 471 17.11 -50.67 79.06
CA ILE A 471 17.60 -49.29 79.10
C ILE A 471 18.57 -49.00 77.94
N ASP A 472 19.49 -49.91 77.64
CA ASP A 472 20.41 -49.77 76.50
C ASP A 472 19.65 -49.66 75.17
N GLU A 473 18.55 -50.41 75.01
CA GLU A 473 17.67 -50.30 73.86
C GLU A 473 16.97 -48.92 73.78
N ILE A 474 16.54 -48.36 74.91
CA ILE A 474 15.97 -47.00 74.98
C ILE A 474 17.01 -45.95 74.59
N VAL A 475 18.26 -46.09 75.03
CA VAL A 475 19.37 -45.19 74.64
C VAL A 475 19.56 -45.25 73.12
N ALA A 476 19.69 -46.44 72.55
CA ALA A 476 19.87 -46.63 71.12
C ALA A 476 18.68 -46.08 70.30
N SER A 477 17.46 -46.29 70.77
CA SER A 477 16.24 -45.77 70.13
C SER A 477 16.19 -44.24 70.17
N SER A 478 16.50 -43.63 71.33
CA SER A 478 16.52 -42.17 71.49
C SER A 478 17.58 -41.50 70.60
N GLN A 479 18.75 -42.14 70.45
CA GLN A 479 19.80 -41.67 69.52
C GLN A 479 19.36 -41.76 68.05
N ARG A 480 18.64 -42.83 67.66
CA ARG A 480 18.06 -42.92 66.31
C ARG A 480 17.04 -41.81 66.06
N VAL A 481 16.20 -41.49 67.04
CA VAL A 481 15.23 -40.39 66.93
C VAL A 481 15.94 -39.04 66.77
N ASP A 482 16.99 -38.77 67.55
CA ASP A 482 17.81 -37.55 67.40
C ASP A 482 18.41 -37.42 66.00
N HIS A 483 18.92 -38.53 65.44
CA HIS A 483 19.47 -38.54 64.08
C HIS A 483 18.41 -38.23 63.02
N LEU A 484 17.25 -38.90 63.05
CA LEU A 484 16.15 -38.68 62.10
C LEU A 484 15.63 -37.23 62.18
N LEU A 485 15.51 -36.68 63.38
CA LEU A 485 15.14 -35.28 63.56
C LEU A 485 16.22 -34.34 63.01
N GLY A 486 17.50 -34.70 63.12
CA GLY A 486 18.59 -34.00 62.44
C GLY A 486 18.38 -33.91 60.93
N GLU A 487 18.03 -35.02 60.27
CA GLU A 487 17.73 -35.06 58.84
C GLU A 487 16.51 -34.21 58.47
N VAL A 488 15.42 -34.29 59.25
CA VAL A 488 14.22 -33.46 59.05
C VAL A 488 14.56 -31.97 59.17
N ALA A 489 15.41 -31.57 60.11
CA ALA A 489 15.84 -30.18 60.28
C ALA A 489 16.72 -29.68 59.13
N VAL A 490 17.51 -30.56 58.49
CA VAL A 490 18.23 -30.23 57.25
C VAL A 490 17.23 -30.05 56.11
N GLY A 491 16.30 -31.00 55.90
CA GLY A 491 15.27 -30.91 54.87
C GLY A 491 14.37 -29.68 55.00
N ALA A 492 13.98 -29.30 56.23
CA ALA A 492 13.21 -28.10 56.48
C ALA A 492 13.97 -26.81 56.10
N ARG A 493 15.30 -26.76 56.32
CA ARG A 493 16.12 -25.62 55.88
C ARG A 493 16.22 -25.54 54.35
N GLU A 494 16.38 -26.67 53.67
CA GLU A 494 16.38 -26.71 52.20
C GLU A 494 15.02 -26.29 51.62
N GLN A 495 13.91 -26.76 52.21
CA GLN A 495 12.57 -26.31 51.85
C GLN A 495 12.42 -24.80 52.06
N SER A 496 12.92 -24.25 53.17
CA SER A 496 12.84 -22.80 53.41
C SER A 496 13.57 -21.99 52.34
N LEU A 497 14.73 -22.47 51.87
CA LEU A 497 15.45 -21.84 50.76
C LEU A 497 14.68 -21.95 49.44
N GLY A 498 14.14 -23.12 49.12
CA GLY A 498 13.32 -23.33 47.92
C GLY A 498 12.05 -22.47 47.90
N VAL A 499 11.40 -22.33 49.06
CA VAL A 499 10.23 -21.45 49.25
C VAL A 499 10.61 -19.99 49.00
N GLY A 500 11.78 -19.53 49.45
CA GLY A 500 12.30 -18.20 49.16
C GLY A 500 12.49 -17.96 47.65
N GLN A 501 13.09 -18.91 46.94
CA GLN A 501 13.28 -18.82 45.50
C GLN A 501 11.96 -18.79 44.71
N ILE A 502 10.97 -19.58 45.14
CA ILE A 502 9.63 -19.52 44.55
C ILE A 502 8.98 -18.15 44.82
N GLY A 503 9.18 -17.59 46.01
CA GLY A 503 8.71 -16.24 46.34
C GLY A 503 9.27 -15.16 45.40
N GLU A 504 10.58 -15.19 45.11
CA GLU A 504 11.20 -14.29 44.14
C GLU A 504 10.62 -14.47 42.73
N ALA A 505 10.38 -15.71 42.30
CA ALA A 505 9.77 -15.99 41.00
C ALA A 505 8.32 -15.47 40.91
N VAL A 506 7.54 -15.57 41.99
CA VAL A 506 6.18 -15.02 42.07
C VAL A 506 6.21 -13.49 41.98
N GLN A 507 7.16 -12.81 42.62
CA GLN A 507 7.32 -11.36 42.50
C GLN A 507 7.68 -10.92 41.08
N GLU A 508 8.53 -11.67 40.37
CA GLU A 508 8.84 -11.35 38.97
C GLU A 508 7.61 -11.56 38.05
N LEU A 509 6.83 -12.62 38.29
CA LEU A 509 5.56 -12.85 37.59
C LEU A 509 4.55 -11.73 37.84
N ASP A 510 4.48 -11.20 39.07
CA ASP A 510 3.65 -10.04 39.39
C ASP A 510 4.09 -8.80 38.61
N ARG A 511 5.40 -8.51 38.58
CA ARG A 511 5.96 -7.40 37.79
C ARG A 511 5.62 -7.53 36.30
N MET A 512 5.75 -8.73 35.73
CA MET A 512 5.37 -9.00 34.34
C MET A 512 3.86 -8.86 34.12
N THR A 513 3.04 -9.26 35.09
CA THR A 513 1.57 -9.14 35.01
C THR A 513 1.16 -7.67 34.99
N GLN A 514 1.78 -6.83 35.81
CA GLN A 514 1.55 -5.37 35.79
C GLN A 514 2.02 -4.74 34.46
N GLN A 515 3.16 -5.18 33.91
CA GLN A 515 3.62 -4.72 32.59
C GLN A 515 2.64 -5.13 31.47
N ASN A 516 2.08 -6.34 31.54
CA ASN A 516 1.07 -6.78 30.59
C ASN A 516 -0.21 -5.92 30.69
N ALA A 517 -0.63 -5.54 31.89
CA ALA A 517 -1.78 -4.64 32.07
C ALA A 517 -1.53 -3.27 31.41
N ALA A 518 -0.34 -2.68 31.61
CA ALA A 518 0.03 -1.43 30.95
C ALA A 518 0.08 -1.57 29.42
N LEU A 519 0.64 -2.68 28.91
CA LEU A 519 0.71 -2.96 27.48
C LEU A 519 -0.69 -3.13 26.87
N VAL A 520 -1.63 -3.72 27.60
CA VAL A 520 -3.03 -3.85 27.18
C VAL A 520 -3.68 -2.48 27.03
N GLU A 521 -3.50 -1.58 28.01
CA GLU A 521 -4.01 -0.21 27.91
C GLU A 521 -3.43 0.55 26.72
N GLU A 522 -2.11 0.46 26.52
CA GLU A 522 -1.42 1.10 25.39
C GLU A 522 -1.91 0.54 24.04
N THR A 523 -2.09 -0.78 23.95
CA THR A 523 -2.57 -1.46 22.74
C THR A 523 -4.01 -1.07 22.42
N ALA A 524 -4.88 -0.98 23.43
CA ALA A 524 -6.26 -0.55 23.27
C ALA A 524 -6.32 0.92 22.79
N ALA A 525 -5.53 1.80 23.39
CA ALA A 525 -5.43 3.21 22.99
C ALA A 525 -4.89 3.38 21.56
N ALA A 526 -3.83 2.65 21.19
CA ALA A 526 -3.26 2.67 19.85
C ALA A 526 -4.27 2.15 18.80
N SER A 527 -5.00 1.09 19.12
CA SER A 527 -6.04 0.54 18.23
C SER A 527 -7.19 1.51 18.02
N ALA A 528 -7.62 2.23 19.07
CA ALA A 528 -8.62 3.29 18.95
C ALA A 528 -8.12 4.43 18.06
N ALA A 529 -6.87 4.89 18.26
CA ALA A 529 -6.27 5.93 17.43
C ALA A 529 -6.13 5.53 15.95
N MET A 530 -5.75 4.27 15.67
CA MET A 530 -5.69 3.73 14.30
C MET A 530 -7.07 3.70 13.64
N LYS A 531 -8.11 3.31 14.39
CA LYS A 531 -9.49 3.34 13.92
C LYS A 531 -9.94 4.77 13.57
N ASP A 532 -9.64 5.73 14.43
CA ASP A 532 -9.97 7.14 14.19
C ASP A 532 -9.22 7.71 12.97
N GLN A 533 -7.94 7.38 12.81
CA GLN A 533 -7.17 7.76 11.61
C GLN A 533 -7.73 7.14 10.33
N ALA A 534 -8.17 5.89 10.37
CA ALA A 534 -8.80 5.23 9.23
C ALA A 534 -10.15 5.86 8.88
N HIS A 535 -10.95 6.25 9.88
CA HIS A 535 -12.18 7.02 9.65
C HIS A 535 -11.88 8.38 9.03
N ALA A 536 -10.88 9.10 9.53
CA ALA A 536 -10.47 10.39 8.96
C ALA A 536 -10.00 10.24 7.51
N LEU A 537 -9.18 9.22 7.20
CA LEU A 537 -8.78 8.91 5.82
C LEU A 537 -9.99 8.62 4.94
N ALA A 538 -10.92 7.78 5.40
CA ALA A 538 -12.13 7.44 4.67
C ALA A 538 -13.01 8.68 4.40
N GLU A 539 -13.11 9.62 5.36
CA GLU A 539 -13.84 10.88 5.21
C GLU A 539 -13.16 11.82 4.19
N GLU A 540 -11.83 11.91 4.25
CA GLU A 540 -11.03 12.71 3.31
C GLU A 540 -11.20 12.23 1.86
N VAL A 541 -11.22 10.91 1.64
CA VAL A 541 -11.50 10.34 0.31
C VAL A 541 -13.00 10.30 -0.04
N ALA A 542 -13.91 10.34 0.94
CA ALA A 542 -15.36 10.39 0.70
C ALA A 542 -15.81 11.68 -0.02
N ARG A 543 -14.99 12.74 0.02
CA ARG A 543 -15.21 13.95 -0.80
C ARG A 543 -15.16 13.67 -2.31
N PHE A 544 -14.52 12.58 -2.72
CA PHE A 544 -14.51 12.16 -4.12
C PHE A 544 -15.79 11.39 -4.49
N LYS A 545 -16.61 11.98 -5.36
CA LYS A 545 -17.84 11.36 -5.88
C LYS A 545 -17.49 10.31 -6.92
N MET A 546 -17.95 9.08 -6.70
CA MET A 546 -17.67 7.93 -7.55
C MET A 546 -18.92 7.52 -8.34
N PRO A 547 -18.78 6.94 -9.55
CA PRO A 547 -19.93 6.40 -10.29
C PRO A 547 -20.64 5.30 -9.49
N ALA A 548 -21.98 5.34 -9.45
CA ALA A 548 -22.77 4.27 -8.85
C ALA A 548 -22.53 2.96 -9.62
N GLY A 549 -22.13 1.90 -8.91
CA GLY A 549 -21.86 0.59 -9.52
C GLY A 549 -20.42 0.35 -9.97
N LEU A 550 -19.48 1.29 -9.73
CA LEU A 550 -18.05 1.04 -9.97
C LEU A 550 -17.46 0.19 -8.83
N VAL A 551 -17.87 -1.08 -8.80
CA VAL A 551 -17.02 -2.13 -8.23
C VAL A 551 -15.78 -2.11 -9.10
N LEU A 552 -14.57 -1.99 -8.53
CA LEU A 552 -13.35 -2.30 -9.26
C LEU A 552 -13.59 -3.66 -9.90
N GLY A 553 -13.84 -3.68 -11.21
CA GLY A 553 -13.61 -4.87 -12.00
C GLY A 553 -12.17 -5.21 -11.72
N ALA A 554 -11.95 -6.30 -10.95
CA ALA A 554 -10.72 -7.03 -11.05
C ALA A 554 -10.41 -7.10 -12.55
N ALA A 555 -9.20 -6.68 -12.93
CA ALA A 555 -8.75 -6.66 -14.32
C ALA A 555 -9.26 -7.93 -15.02
N SER A 556 -10.32 -7.76 -15.81
CA SER A 556 -10.98 -8.83 -16.53
C SER A 556 -10.20 -9.03 -17.83
N GLU A 557 -8.97 -9.51 -17.68
CA GLU A 557 -8.24 -10.23 -18.71
C GLU A 557 -7.70 -11.50 -18.07
N THR A 558 -8.59 -12.47 -17.83
CA THR A 558 -8.30 -13.89 -18.05
C THR A 558 -9.61 -14.68 -18.03
N VAL A 559 -9.92 -15.14 -19.23
CA VAL A 559 -10.89 -16.16 -19.64
C VAL A 559 -11.16 -17.24 -18.56
N ALA A 560 -12.41 -17.28 -18.08
CA ALA A 560 -13.21 -18.47 -17.81
C ALA A 560 -12.56 -19.68 -17.07
N ALA A 561 -11.98 -19.46 -15.88
CA ALA A 561 -11.63 -20.57 -14.97
C ALA A 561 -11.85 -20.25 -13.47
N ALA A 562 -12.80 -19.36 -13.15
CA ALA A 562 -13.16 -19.02 -11.78
C ALA A 562 -14.54 -19.61 -11.44
N ASP A 563 -14.57 -20.70 -10.67
CA ASP A 563 -15.44 -20.79 -9.49
C ASP A 563 -14.97 -21.92 -8.54
N PHE A 564 -13.72 -21.86 -8.06
CA PHE A 564 -13.32 -22.73 -6.95
C PHE A 564 -13.60 -22.02 -5.63
N ASP A 565 -14.51 -22.60 -4.84
CA ASP A 565 -14.94 -22.07 -3.54
C ASP A 565 -13.87 -22.34 -2.47
N PHE A 566 -12.96 -21.38 -2.31
CA PHE A 566 -11.90 -21.43 -1.30
C PHE A 566 -12.43 -21.43 0.14
N ASP A 567 -13.59 -20.80 0.40
CA ASP A 567 -14.16 -20.75 1.75
C ASP A 567 -14.62 -22.14 2.19
N LYS A 568 -15.29 -22.87 1.28
CA LYS A 568 -15.66 -24.26 1.49
C LYS A 568 -14.45 -25.18 1.67
N ALA A 569 -13.36 -24.93 0.96
CA ALA A 569 -12.12 -25.68 1.12
C ALA A 569 -11.45 -25.45 2.49
N ILE A 570 -11.39 -24.19 2.95
CA ILE A 570 -10.85 -23.84 4.27
C ILE A 570 -11.67 -24.50 5.38
N GLU A 571 -13.00 -24.41 5.29
CA GLU A 571 -13.89 -25.01 6.27
C GLU A 571 -13.76 -26.53 6.31
N ALA A 572 -13.72 -27.19 5.15
CA ALA A 572 -13.50 -28.64 5.08
C ALA A 572 -12.17 -29.07 5.74
N HIS A 573 -11.11 -28.27 5.64
CA HIS A 573 -9.81 -28.55 6.27
C HIS A 573 -9.81 -28.28 7.78
N ARG A 574 -10.58 -27.30 8.26
CA ARG A 574 -10.77 -27.07 9.70
C ARG A 574 -11.58 -28.19 10.36
N GLN A 575 -12.60 -28.70 9.66
CA GLN A 575 -13.46 -29.76 10.17
C GLN A 575 -12.76 -31.12 10.30
N TRP A 576 -11.62 -31.34 9.64
CA TRP A 576 -10.87 -32.58 9.76
C TRP A 576 -10.43 -32.89 11.19
N LYS A 577 -10.09 -31.87 11.98
CA LYS A 577 -9.76 -32.07 13.41
C LYS A 577 -10.94 -32.65 14.19
N VAL A 578 -12.14 -32.14 13.91
CA VAL A 578 -13.39 -32.63 14.51
C VAL A 578 -13.67 -34.06 14.06
N LYS A 579 -13.53 -34.35 12.76
CA LYS A 579 -13.75 -35.67 12.20
C LYS A 579 -12.81 -36.73 12.77
N LEU A 580 -11.53 -36.41 12.96
CA LEU A 580 -10.55 -37.33 13.54
C LEU A 580 -10.83 -37.59 15.02
N ARG A 581 -11.19 -36.55 15.80
CA ARG A 581 -11.61 -36.73 17.20
C ARG A 581 -12.89 -37.52 17.34
N GLN A 582 -13.85 -37.29 16.45
CA GLN A 582 -15.08 -38.06 16.42
C GLN A 582 -14.77 -39.54 16.17
N ALA A 583 -13.92 -39.86 15.20
CA ALA A 583 -13.50 -41.24 14.94
C ALA A 583 -12.74 -41.88 16.11
N ILE A 584 -11.95 -41.12 16.87
CA ILE A 584 -11.34 -41.57 18.12
C ILE A 584 -12.43 -41.90 19.16
N ALA A 585 -13.44 -41.05 19.32
CA ALA A 585 -14.50 -41.21 20.31
C ALA A 585 -15.50 -42.33 19.96
N SER A 586 -15.81 -42.51 18.67
CA SER A 586 -16.76 -43.53 18.19
C SER A 586 -16.09 -44.87 17.82
N HIS A 587 -14.76 -44.93 17.83
CA HIS A 587 -13.97 -46.06 17.33
C HIS A 587 -14.29 -46.43 15.87
N ASP A 588 -14.68 -45.43 15.05
CA ASP A 588 -14.99 -45.63 13.65
C ASP A 588 -13.72 -45.84 12.82
N LYS A 589 -13.77 -46.81 11.89
CA LYS A 589 -12.69 -47.03 10.92
C LYS A 589 -12.72 -45.96 9.83
N LEU A 590 -11.57 -45.36 9.57
CA LEU A 590 -11.36 -44.37 8.52
C LEU A 590 -10.61 -45.01 7.34
N ASP A 591 -10.93 -44.62 6.11
CA ASP A 591 -10.17 -45.04 4.93
C ASP A 591 -8.85 -44.26 4.84
N ALA A 592 -7.82 -44.74 5.54
CA ALA A 592 -6.55 -44.04 5.68
C ALA A 592 -5.82 -43.86 4.33
N ASP A 593 -5.95 -44.81 3.41
CA ASP A 593 -5.27 -44.75 2.12
C ASP A 593 -5.91 -43.70 1.20
N LYS A 594 -7.24 -43.55 1.27
CA LYS A 594 -7.91 -42.42 0.60
C LYS A 594 -7.57 -41.07 1.22
N ILE A 595 -7.36 -41.01 2.54
CA ILE A 595 -7.02 -39.77 3.26
C ILE A 595 -5.58 -39.33 2.97
N CYS A 596 -4.63 -40.26 2.86
CA CYS A 596 -3.23 -39.96 2.50
C CYS A 596 -3.07 -39.33 1.12
N ARG A 597 -4.05 -39.51 0.24
CA ARG A 597 -4.04 -38.98 -1.12
C ARG A 597 -4.56 -37.55 -1.16
N ASP A 598 -3.68 -36.63 -1.53
CA ASP A 598 -3.96 -35.21 -1.66
C ASP A 598 -4.66 -34.85 -2.97
N ASP A 599 -4.96 -35.82 -3.85
CA ASP A 599 -5.69 -35.63 -5.10
C ASP A 599 -7.19 -36.01 -4.99
N GLN A 600 -7.62 -36.53 -3.84
CA GLN A 600 -8.99 -37.08 -3.66
C GLN A 600 -9.99 -36.08 -3.09
N CYS A 601 -9.54 -35.01 -2.44
CA CYS A 601 -10.43 -33.98 -1.91
C CYS A 601 -10.76 -32.92 -2.98
N PRO A 602 -11.86 -32.14 -2.83
CA PRO A 602 -12.22 -31.12 -3.82
C PRO A 602 -11.10 -30.10 -4.09
N LEU A 603 -10.34 -29.74 -3.05
CA LEU A 603 -9.17 -28.87 -3.19
C LEU A 603 -8.03 -29.56 -3.96
N GLY A 604 -7.75 -30.82 -3.65
CA GLY A 604 -6.78 -31.65 -4.35
C GLY A 604 -7.06 -31.79 -5.84
N GLN A 605 -8.30 -32.10 -6.20
CA GLN A 605 -8.74 -32.20 -7.59
C GLN A 605 -8.57 -30.87 -8.34
N TRP A 606 -8.77 -29.75 -7.66
CA TRP A 606 -8.52 -28.43 -8.23
C TRP A 606 -7.02 -28.14 -8.36
N ILE A 607 -6.23 -28.36 -7.30
CA ILE A 607 -4.77 -28.15 -7.30
C ILE A 607 -4.09 -28.96 -8.40
N HIS A 608 -4.44 -30.24 -8.54
CA HIS A 608 -3.86 -31.14 -9.56
C HIS A 608 -4.52 -30.99 -10.94
N GLY A 609 -5.59 -30.20 -11.06
CA GLY A 609 -6.35 -29.97 -12.28
C GLY A 609 -6.29 -28.51 -12.75
N PRO A 610 -7.43 -27.78 -12.82
CA PRO A 610 -7.49 -26.41 -13.32
C PRO A 610 -6.59 -25.42 -12.55
N GLY A 611 -6.41 -25.64 -11.26
CA GLY A 611 -5.53 -24.85 -10.39
C GLY A 611 -4.07 -24.95 -10.81
N GLY A 612 -3.60 -26.18 -11.03
CA GLY A 612 -2.20 -26.45 -11.39
C GLY A 612 -1.83 -25.92 -12.75
N THR A 613 -2.72 -26.02 -13.74
CA THR A 613 -2.47 -25.53 -15.10
C THR A 613 -2.38 -24.01 -15.18
N GLN A 614 -3.16 -23.29 -14.36
CA GLN A 614 -3.23 -21.83 -14.41
C GLN A 614 -2.24 -21.15 -13.46
N TRP A 615 -1.99 -21.71 -12.27
CA TRP A 615 -1.17 -21.07 -11.23
C TRP A 615 0.07 -21.86 -10.80
N GLY A 616 0.36 -22.99 -11.44
CA GLY A 616 1.45 -23.91 -11.06
C GLY A 616 2.84 -23.31 -10.90
N THR A 617 3.14 -22.20 -11.59
CA THR A 617 4.45 -21.52 -11.51
C THR A 617 4.52 -20.45 -10.41
N ARG A 618 3.41 -20.11 -9.75
CA ARG A 618 3.41 -19.10 -8.68
C ARG A 618 3.97 -19.68 -7.37
N PRO A 619 4.88 -18.98 -6.66
CA PRO A 619 5.44 -19.46 -5.40
C PRO A 619 4.38 -19.78 -4.33
N THR A 620 3.30 -19.01 -4.27
CA THR A 620 2.17 -19.23 -3.35
C THR A 620 1.40 -20.52 -3.67
N PHE A 621 1.29 -20.88 -4.95
CA PHE A 621 0.63 -22.11 -5.38
C PHE A 621 1.50 -23.34 -5.10
N VAL A 622 2.81 -23.26 -5.35
CA VAL A 622 3.76 -24.34 -5.02
C VAL A 622 3.75 -24.63 -3.51
N ALA A 623 3.72 -23.58 -2.69
CA ALA A 623 3.60 -23.73 -1.23
C ALA A 623 2.26 -24.38 -0.82
N LEU A 624 1.15 -24.02 -1.48
CA LEU A 624 -0.16 -24.64 -1.25
C LEU A 624 -0.15 -26.13 -1.58
N LEU A 625 0.36 -26.51 -2.76
CA LEU A 625 0.49 -27.91 -3.18
C LEU A 625 1.30 -28.72 -2.15
N GLN A 626 2.46 -28.22 -1.74
CA GLN A 626 3.34 -28.92 -0.80
C GLN A 626 2.69 -29.10 0.58
N LYS A 627 2.11 -28.03 1.13
CA LYS A 627 1.48 -28.08 2.46
C LYS A 627 0.17 -28.86 2.48
N HIS A 628 -0.57 -28.83 1.40
CA HIS A 628 -1.75 -29.66 1.22
C HIS A 628 -1.39 -31.16 1.21
N ALA A 629 -0.33 -31.55 0.50
CA ALA A 629 0.16 -32.92 0.52
C ALA A 629 0.62 -33.36 1.92
N GLU A 630 1.35 -32.49 2.63
CA GLU A 630 1.78 -32.73 4.01
C GLU A 630 0.60 -32.93 4.97
N PHE A 631 -0.47 -32.14 4.80
CA PHE A 631 -1.71 -32.28 5.58
C PHE A 631 -2.33 -33.66 5.40
N HIS A 632 -2.49 -34.10 4.16
CA HIS A 632 -3.09 -35.39 3.83
C HIS A 632 -2.24 -36.57 4.33
N GLN A 633 -0.92 -36.49 4.21
CA GLN A 633 -0.01 -37.49 4.79
C GLN A 633 -0.16 -37.61 6.31
N THR A 634 -0.20 -36.47 7.00
CA THR A 634 -0.33 -36.43 8.46
C THR A 634 -1.70 -36.92 8.92
N ALA A 635 -2.78 -36.51 8.24
CA ALA A 635 -4.14 -36.95 8.51
C ALA A 635 -4.32 -38.46 8.29
N GLY A 636 -3.74 -39.01 7.22
CA GLY A 636 -3.80 -40.43 6.92
C GLY A 636 -2.96 -41.28 7.87
N GLY A 637 -1.79 -40.79 8.30
CA GLY A 637 -1.02 -41.41 9.37
C GLY A 637 -1.81 -41.50 10.68
N LEU A 638 -2.55 -40.44 11.02
CA LEU A 638 -3.47 -40.43 12.15
C LEU A 638 -4.63 -41.42 12.01
N ALA A 639 -5.25 -41.48 10.83
CA ALA A 639 -6.29 -42.47 10.53
C ALA A 639 -5.77 -43.91 10.68
N ARG A 640 -4.51 -44.20 10.34
CA ARG A 640 -3.90 -45.52 10.59
C ARG A 640 -3.75 -45.83 12.08
N GLN A 641 -3.36 -44.84 12.90
CA GLN A 641 -3.28 -45.02 14.36
C GLN A 641 -4.66 -45.27 14.98
N ILE A 642 -5.69 -44.55 14.52
CA ILE A 642 -7.08 -44.77 14.94
C ILE A 642 -7.53 -46.19 14.55
N ASN A 643 -7.30 -46.61 13.30
CA ASN A 643 -7.66 -47.95 12.81
C ASN A 643 -6.91 -49.09 13.51
N ALA A 644 -5.70 -48.83 14.01
CA ALA A 644 -4.90 -49.77 14.79
C ALA A 644 -5.31 -49.84 16.28
N GLY A 645 -6.26 -49.01 16.72
CA GLY A 645 -6.74 -48.97 18.11
C GLY A 645 -5.85 -48.15 19.05
N HIS A 646 -4.90 -47.36 18.54
CA HIS A 646 -3.99 -46.54 19.35
C HIS A 646 -4.59 -45.16 19.67
N TYR A 647 -5.78 -45.13 20.29
CA TYR A 647 -6.57 -43.90 20.49
C TYR A 647 -5.87 -42.83 21.34
N ALA A 648 -5.19 -43.22 22.43
CA ALA A 648 -4.47 -42.28 23.30
C ALA A 648 -3.31 -41.58 22.56
N GLN A 649 -2.61 -42.32 21.71
CA GLN A 649 -1.54 -41.78 20.88
C GLN A 649 -2.11 -40.90 19.75
N ALA A 650 -3.24 -41.28 19.16
CA ALA A 650 -3.95 -40.47 18.18
C ALA A 650 -4.42 -39.13 18.78
N GLU A 651 -4.96 -39.11 20.01
CA GLU A 651 -5.41 -37.86 20.65
C GLU A 651 -4.24 -36.91 20.94
N GLN A 652 -3.08 -37.43 21.36
CA GLN A 652 -1.85 -36.63 21.50
C GLN A 652 -1.42 -36.03 20.16
N LEU A 653 -1.52 -36.78 19.07
CA LEU A 653 -1.16 -36.32 17.72
C LEU A 653 -2.16 -35.31 17.13
N ILE A 654 -3.34 -35.09 17.74
CA ILE A 654 -4.32 -34.03 17.38
C ILE A 654 -4.22 -32.81 18.30
N GLY A 655 -3.54 -32.96 19.45
CA GLY A 655 -3.40 -31.95 20.49
C GLY A 655 -2.85 -30.60 20.01
N ALA A 656 -3.03 -29.56 20.82
CA ALA A 656 -2.43 -28.26 20.53
C ALA A 656 -0.90 -28.39 20.48
N GLY A 657 -0.28 -27.90 19.41
CA GLY A 657 1.17 -28.01 19.18
C GLY A 657 1.64 -29.28 18.47
N SER A 658 0.73 -30.20 18.09
CA SER A 658 1.10 -31.39 17.32
C SER A 658 1.45 -31.06 15.86
N PRO A 659 2.19 -31.93 15.15
CA PRO A 659 2.48 -31.76 13.72
C PRO A 659 1.20 -31.58 12.88
N PHE A 660 0.13 -32.32 13.19
CA PHE A 660 -1.15 -32.18 12.51
C PHE A 660 -1.79 -30.80 12.74
N ALA A 661 -1.78 -30.31 13.99
CA ALA A 661 -2.35 -29.01 14.32
C ALA A 661 -1.60 -27.85 13.64
N GLN A 662 -0.28 -27.96 13.53
CA GLN A 662 0.57 -26.99 12.80
C GLN A 662 0.25 -26.99 11.31
N VAL A 663 0.32 -28.15 10.65
CA VAL A 663 0.07 -28.27 9.21
C VAL A 663 -1.36 -27.89 8.84
N SER A 664 -2.35 -28.24 9.67
CA SER A 664 -3.75 -27.82 9.48
C SER A 664 -3.92 -26.29 9.51
N THR A 665 -3.23 -25.62 10.43
CA THR A 665 -3.25 -24.15 10.54
C THR A 665 -2.51 -23.49 9.37
N GLU A 666 -1.38 -24.05 8.97
CA GLU A 666 -0.60 -23.57 7.82
C GLU A 666 -1.37 -23.68 6.51
N VAL A 667 -2.03 -24.82 6.25
CA VAL A 667 -2.86 -24.99 5.05
C VAL A 667 -4.02 -23.99 5.03
N ALA A 668 -4.72 -23.79 6.15
CA ALA A 668 -5.79 -22.78 6.23
C ALA A 668 -5.26 -21.35 5.99
N THR A 669 -4.07 -21.04 6.49
CA THR A 669 -3.42 -19.74 6.31
C THR A 669 -3.00 -19.52 4.85
N ILE A 670 -2.39 -20.53 4.22
CA ILE A 670 -1.97 -20.48 2.83
C ILE A 670 -3.20 -20.40 1.91
N LEU A 671 -4.28 -21.13 2.20
CA LEU A 671 -5.55 -21.03 1.48
C LEU A 671 -6.17 -19.63 1.59
N THR A 672 -6.13 -19.02 2.78
CA THR A 672 -6.62 -17.65 2.98
C THR A 672 -5.78 -16.64 2.19
N ARG A 673 -4.46 -16.86 2.10
CA ARG A 673 -3.57 -16.03 1.28
C ARG A 673 -3.79 -16.28 -0.22
N ALA A 674 -3.99 -17.52 -0.63
CA ALA A 674 -4.29 -17.92 -2.01
C ALA A 674 -5.59 -17.28 -2.49
N LYS A 675 -6.64 -17.27 -1.66
CA LYS A 675 -7.91 -16.56 -1.92
C LYS A 675 -7.72 -15.07 -2.22
N ARG A 676 -6.71 -14.43 -1.61
CA ARG A 676 -6.45 -12.98 -1.75
C ARG A 676 -5.46 -12.64 -2.88
N GLY A 677 -4.74 -13.61 -3.43
CA GLY A 677 -3.57 -13.34 -4.29
C GLY A 677 -3.32 -14.31 -5.46
N LEU A 678 -4.16 -15.32 -5.68
CA LEU A 678 -4.16 -16.13 -6.91
C LEU A 678 -5.03 -15.51 -7.99
#